data_AF-A0AAN6SLG4-F1
#
_entry.id   AF-A0AAN6SLG4-F1
#
_cell.length_a   1.000
_cell.length_b   1.000
_cell.length_c   1.000
_cell.angle_alpha   90.00
_cell.angle_beta   90.00
_cell.angle_gamma   90.00
#
_symmetry.space_group_name_H-M   'P 1'
#
loop_
_entity.id
_entity.type
_entity.pdbx_description
1 polymer ?
#
loop_
_entity_poly.entity_id
_entity_poly.type
_entity_poly.pdbx_seq_one_letter_code
_entity_poly.pdbx_strand_id
1 'polypeptide(L)'
;MTSPDYAHHFSVRNIPFGIASSAAHPKPQAATRLGNSVIFLNDCHTGGLFGVTEGLPKGVFANDTLNEFAALPSPIQRQVREAIQSTCRDGTPDASKFPSGSVEDITQVEMHMPVRVGDFADFSCSLIHGKNAGRIILNDARPPPAFFNFPLAYQGRASSVVVSGTDIERPMGQYRDKSAPMAANEPKPVVYGPSKAVDYELEFAAIIGRPLAMRQRLNAVDADAHIFGFVVLNDWSAVASDTDTMPNKLQDLRTVDDVSFPYVFEQNVTVPLKSGGVVRCNVYRPKTADPVPVLVTYGPYGKDIHYKDFIPKYSEVNPRHKSAHSAWETPDPGFWTEHGYAVVRADELGLGQSPGTLDTMSRGTTDAFVDVVEWAAEQSWSSGKVGLLGISYYAGSQWRVAARKPKGLSAIIPWEGMSDYYRDRCRHGGILSNGFIRFWWNRQVITNQYGRPGRAASNWGPDTIEGDLSEEELAANRQDQTIDNQKHHFRDEPYYASKEYDMGDIEVPLLSVGNWGGILLHLRGNVEGFTHAGSEFKYLRMITGRHDLPFYYDEEVEVQRSFLDAFLKGEDRVGWSQPGKVPPVSIVLRKGNVGFNDAEKEKAYQRREETEWPIARTQYTNYHLTPDFTLTDTPSTPIPKNKLTYRSLGTMQNSHLLQFTTPPFTHETEITGHIVAHLNISASPDPACPTVPSDIDLFLTLRYLGPDGKEVFYTGTAGDPVPLTKGWLRASLRKVNREHPKHREWLPHRDYTSRDVLSVIPGEVYAVDVEVWPTNVVVEKGGRVVLEVSSGDTQGSGIFLHDDPVDRSAEKLQGFNHLHFGPQFENYVTLPVIPPKEE
;
A
#
# COMPACT_ATOMS: atom_id res chain seq x y z
N MET A 1 25.28 14.03 16.78
CA MET A 1 26.24 14.95 16.13
C MET A 1 27.71 14.50 16.22
N THR A 2 28.05 13.46 16.97
CA THR A 2 29.46 13.07 17.24
C THR A 2 30.02 12.01 16.29
N SER A 3 29.19 11.15 15.70
CA SER A 3 29.69 10.09 14.79
C SER A 3 29.94 10.62 13.36
N PRO A 4 31.03 10.19 12.70
CA PRO A 4 31.29 10.43 11.28
C PRO A 4 30.28 9.72 10.35
N ASP A 5 29.60 8.67 10.82
CA ASP A 5 28.63 7.89 10.02
C ASP A 5 27.43 8.72 9.56
N TYR A 6 27.14 9.80 10.31
CA TYR A 6 26.04 10.72 10.02
C TYR A 6 26.44 11.89 9.10
N ALA A 7 27.60 11.85 8.44
CA ALA A 7 28.07 12.93 7.57
C ALA A 7 27.01 13.38 6.56
N HIS A 8 26.32 12.43 5.93
CA HIS A 8 25.30 12.68 4.92
C HIS A 8 24.06 13.42 5.44
N HIS A 9 23.82 13.44 6.76
CA HIS A 9 22.71 14.20 7.37
C HIS A 9 23.03 15.70 7.48
N PHE A 10 24.30 16.10 7.49
CA PHE A 10 24.74 17.48 7.76
C PHE A 10 25.22 18.18 6.49
N SER A 11 24.29 18.45 5.57
CA SER A 11 24.59 19.18 4.33
C SER A 11 24.45 20.70 4.50
N VAL A 12 24.78 21.46 3.45
CA VAL A 12 24.53 22.91 3.38
C VAL A 12 23.04 23.28 3.60
N ARG A 13 22.12 22.34 3.38
CA ARG A 13 20.68 22.51 3.64
C ARG A 13 20.29 22.22 5.10
N ASN A 14 21.13 21.53 5.86
CA ASN A 14 20.91 21.16 7.25
C ASN A 14 22.14 21.47 8.12
N ILE A 15 22.35 22.76 8.39
CA ILE A 15 23.46 23.27 9.22
C ILE A 15 23.03 23.24 10.70
N PRO A 16 23.61 22.37 11.54
CA PRO A 16 23.31 22.33 12.97
C PRO A 16 24.14 23.39 13.71
N PHE A 17 23.70 23.79 14.91
CA PHE A 17 24.51 24.59 15.83
C PHE A 17 24.80 23.77 17.08
N GLY A 18 26.03 23.82 17.56
CA GLY A 18 26.46 23.12 18.78
C GLY A 18 27.59 23.85 19.50
N ILE A 19 28.12 23.23 20.55
CA ILE A 19 29.31 23.66 21.27
C ILE A 19 30.37 22.58 21.11
N ALA A 20 31.60 22.97 20.78
CA ALA A 20 32.72 22.06 20.61
C ALA A 20 34.00 22.61 21.25
N SER A 21 34.90 21.69 21.59
CA SER A 21 36.31 21.99 21.92
C SER A 21 37.23 21.00 21.21
N SER A 22 38.51 21.35 21.10
CA SER A 22 39.55 20.48 20.54
C SER A 22 40.90 20.79 21.20
N ALA A 23 41.95 20.08 20.78
CA ALA A 23 43.31 20.42 21.20
C ALA A 23 43.74 21.82 20.72
N ALA A 24 43.25 22.28 19.56
CA ALA A 24 43.50 23.62 19.03
C ALA A 24 42.57 24.68 19.67
N HIS A 25 41.37 24.28 20.07
CA HIS A 25 40.36 25.12 20.72
C HIS A 25 39.99 24.57 22.10
N PRO A 26 40.85 24.74 23.12
CA PRO A 26 40.67 24.08 24.42
C PRO A 26 39.51 24.62 25.26
N LYS A 27 38.91 25.75 24.86
CA LYS A 27 37.71 26.30 25.50
C LYS A 27 36.49 25.93 24.67
N PRO A 28 35.43 25.36 25.28
CA PRO A 28 34.15 25.14 24.60
C PRO A 28 33.63 26.44 24.01
N GLN A 29 33.28 26.41 22.73
CA GLN A 29 32.76 27.57 22.01
C GLN A 29 31.78 27.12 20.91
N ALA A 30 31.03 28.07 20.35
CA ALA A 30 30.02 27.78 19.33
C ALA A 30 30.64 27.24 18.04
N ALA A 31 30.06 26.16 17.54
CA ALA A 31 30.47 25.49 16.33
C ALA A 31 29.27 25.05 15.49
N THR A 32 29.54 24.76 14.22
CA THR A 32 28.59 24.11 13.30
C THR A 32 29.25 22.91 12.61
N ARG A 33 28.47 22.10 11.89
CA ARG A 33 28.95 20.89 11.20
C ARG A 33 28.45 20.82 9.76
N LEU A 34 29.34 20.46 8.85
CA LEU A 34 29.05 20.13 7.45
C LEU A 34 29.80 18.86 7.06
N GLY A 35 29.09 17.79 6.73
CA GLY A 35 29.69 16.48 6.54
C GLY A 35 30.44 16.05 7.80
N ASN A 36 31.76 15.89 7.69
CA ASN A 36 32.65 15.63 8.83
C ASN A 36 33.45 16.85 9.29
N SER A 37 33.25 18.01 8.68
CA SER A 37 33.93 19.24 9.06
C SER A 37 33.17 19.98 10.16
N VAL A 38 33.85 20.27 11.25
CA VAL A 38 33.37 21.11 12.35
C VAL A 38 33.98 22.50 12.19
N ILE A 39 33.13 23.53 12.17
CA ILE A 39 33.52 24.91 11.93
C ILE A 39 33.31 25.72 13.21
N PHE A 40 34.37 26.29 13.76
CA PHE A 40 34.34 27.14 14.95
C PHE A 40 33.86 28.56 14.58
N LEU A 41 32.69 28.93 15.11
CA LEU A 41 31.98 30.15 14.72
C LEU A 41 32.60 31.42 15.31
N ASN A 42 33.31 31.32 16.44
CA ASN A 42 34.03 32.44 17.02
C ASN A 42 35.18 32.90 16.12
N ASP A 43 35.92 31.96 15.53
CA ASP A 43 37.00 32.28 14.59
C ASP A 43 36.44 32.85 13.29
N CYS A 44 35.30 32.33 12.83
CA CYS A 44 34.56 32.90 11.71
C CYS A 44 34.14 34.36 11.98
N HIS A 45 33.64 34.65 13.18
CA HIS A 45 33.23 36.00 13.56
C HIS A 45 34.43 36.95 13.67
N THR A 46 35.50 36.55 14.36
CA THR A 46 36.71 37.38 14.51
C THR A 46 37.46 37.56 13.18
N GLY A 47 37.41 36.56 12.30
CA GLY A 47 37.91 36.62 10.92
C GLY A 47 37.02 37.44 9.96
N GLY A 48 35.92 38.03 10.44
CA GLY A 48 35.08 38.95 9.67
C GLY A 48 34.00 38.31 8.81
N LEU A 49 33.78 36.99 8.90
CA LEU A 49 32.82 36.26 8.07
C LEU A 49 31.38 36.77 8.23
N PHE A 50 31.03 37.20 9.44
CA PHE A 50 29.69 37.72 9.77
C PHE A 50 29.64 39.25 9.79
N GLY A 51 30.61 39.94 9.16
CA GLY A 51 30.72 41.40 9.21
C GLY A 51 29.55 42.17 8.61
N VAL A 52 28.71 41.51 7.81
CA VAL A 52 27.48 42.07 7.21
C VAL A 52 26.22 41.81 8.05
N THR A 53 26.32 41.03 9.13
CA THR A 53 25.18 40.68 10.00
C THR A 53 24.96 41.77 11.05
N GLU A 54 24.09 42.73 10.72
CA GLU A 54 23.75 43.82 11.63
C GLU A 54 23.06 43.30 12.90
N GLY A 55 23.51 43.77 14.07
CA GLY A 55 22.94 43.37 15.37
C GLY A 55 23.51 42.08 15.98
N LEU A 56 24.51 41.44 15.36
CA LEU A 56 25.22 40.29 15.94
C LEU A 56 26.23 40.76 17.02
N PRO A 57 26.07 40.39 18.31
CA PRO A 57 26.97 40.85 19.36
C PRO A 57 28.38 40.26 19.24
N LYS A 58 29.42 41.09 19.41
CA LYS A 58 30.81 40.61 19.45
C LYS A 58 30.99 39.60 20.58
N GLY A 59 31.65 38.48 20.28
CA GLY A 59 31.93 37.43 21.26
C GLY A 59 30.78 36.47 21.56
N VAL A 60 29.60 36.62 20.92
CA VAL A 60 28.44 35.73 21.16
C VAL A 60 28.74 34.25 20.90
N PHE A 61 29.69 33.95 20.02
CA PHE A 61 30.13 32.59 19.69
C PHE A 61 31.29 32.09 20.56
N ALA A 62 31.88 32.93 21.41
CA ALA A 62 32.91 32.53 22.38
C ALA A 62 32.31 31.94 23.67
N ASN A 63 30.98 31.99 23.81
CA ASN A 63 30.27 31.43 24.94
C ASN A 63 30.30 29.90 24.92
N ASP A 64 30.28 29.29 26.10
CA ASP A 64 30.23 27.85 26.32
C ASP A 64 28.85 27.23 26.06
N THR A 65 27.85 28.06 25.72
CA THR A 65 26.49 27.66 25.34
C THR A 65 25.93 28.59 24.27
N LEU A 66 24.96 28.10 23.49
CA LEU A 66 24.31 28.86 22.42
C LEU A 66 23.23 29.82 22.90
N ASN A 67 22.91 29.86 24.21
CA ASN A 67 21.73 30.57 24.73
C ASN A 67 21.67 32.05 24.32
N GLU A 68 22.80 32.77 24.33
CA GLU A 68 22.83 34.18 23.91
C GLU A 68 22.57 34.35 22.41
N PHE A 69 23.13 33.47 21.57
CA PHE A 69 22.86 33.46 20.13
C PHE A 69 21.41 33.06 19.82
N ALA A 70 20.90 32.06 20.54
CA ALA A 70 19.53 31.56 20.41
C ALA A 70 18.49 32.61 20.83
N ALA A 71 18.84 33.51 21.75
CA ALA A 71 17.97 34.61 22.17
C ALA A 71 17.88 35.77 21.17
N LEU A 72 18.77 35.82 20.16
CA LEU A 72 18.73 36.85 19.12
C LEU A 72 17.50 36.68 18.21
N PRO A 73 17.00 37.77 17.59
CA PRO A 73 15.97 37.69 16.57
C PRO A 73 16.31 36.73 15.42
N SER A 74 15.33 35.95 14.94
CA SER A 74 15.49 34.99 13.84
C SER A 74 16.14 35.56 12.57
N PRO A 75 15.93 36.84 12.15
CA PRO A 75 16.66 37.41 11.02
C PRO A 75 18.19 37.37 11.17
N ILE A 76 18.72 37.61 12.38
CA ILE A 76 20.17 37.56 12.65
C ILE A 76 20.68 36.12 12.55
N GLN A 77 19.93 35.16 13.10
CA GLN A 77 20.27 33.74 13.03
C GLN A 77 20.28 33.22 11.58
N ARG A 78 19.32 33.68 10.76
CA ARG A 78 19.26 33.36 9.32
C ARG A 78 20.45 33.93 8.57
N GLN A 79 20.82 35.18 8.81
CA GLN A 79 21.98 35.80 8.16
C GLN A 79 23.29 35.07 8.48
N VAL A 80 23.48 34.60 9.72
CA VAL A 80 24.63 33.76 10.10
C VAL A 80 24.63 32.45 9.30
N ARG A 81 23.46 31.79 9.20
CA ARG A 81 23.31 30.56 8.40
C ARG A 81 23.61 30.80 6.92
N GLU A 82 23.09 31.87 6.34
CA GLU A 82 23.33 32.25 4.93
C GLU A 82 24.81 32.53 4.65
N ALA A 83 25.51 33.19 5.59
CA ALA A 83 26.94 33.43 5.49
C ALA A 83 27.73 32.10 5.47
N ILE A 84 27.37 31.13 6.31
CA ILE A 84 27.98 29.79 6.29
C ILE A 84 27.64 29.06 4.97
N GLN A 85 26.41 29.17 4.46
CA GLN A 85 26.01 28.52 3.21
C GLN A 85 26.78 29.08 2.00
N SER A 86 26.93 30.40 1.92
CA SER A 86 27.63 31.07 0.81
C SER A 86 29.14 30.83 0.77
N THR A 87 29.70 30.33 1.87
CA THR A 87 31.12 29.98 2.01
C THR A 87 31.39 28.50 1.75
N CYS A 88 30.37 27.72 1.36
CA CYS A 88 30.50 26.32 0.96
C CYS A 88 30.64 26.16 -0.56
N ARG A 89 31.33 25.11 -1.00
CA ARG A 89 31.42 24.65 -2.40
C ARG A 89 31.20 23.14 -2.46
N ASP A 90 30.31 22.70 -3.36
CA ASP A 90 29.97 21.28 -3.55
C ASP A 90 29.60 20.54 -2.24
N GLY A 91 28.94 21.26 -1.31
CA GLY A 91 28.52 20.72 -0.02
C GLY A 91 29.63 20.63 1.04
N THR A 92 30.82 21.15 0.76
CA THR A 92 31.97 21.16 1.70
C THR A 92 32.44 22.59 2.02
N PRO A 93 33.09 22.83 3.17
CA PRO A 93 33.65 24.15 3.50
C PRO A 93 34.74 24.56 2.51
N ASP A 94 34.62 25.73 1.87
CA ASP A 94 35.68 26.27 0.99
C ASP A 94 36.79 26.88 1.88
N ALA A 95 37.88 26.14 2.07
CA ALA A 95 38.99 26.54 2.94
C ALA A 95 39.63 27.90 2.57
N SER A 96 39.40 28.40 1.35
CA SER A 96 39.84 29.76 0.95
C SER A 96 38.96 30.89 1.49
N LYS A 97 37.74 30.56 1.94
CA LYS A 97 36.72 31.52 2.40
C LYS A 97 36.46 31.45 3.91
N PHE A 98 36.83 30.36 4.56
CA PHE A 98 36.83 30.26 6.03
C PHE A 98 38.17 30.77 6.60
N PRO A 99 38.17 31.39 7.79
CA PRO A 99 39.42 31.76 8.45
C PRO A 99 40.34 30.56 8.69
N SER A 100 41.64 30.75 8.49
CA SER A 100 42.62 29.68 8.70
C SER A 100 42.56 29.17 10.14
N GLY A 101 42.45 27.83 10.29
CA GLY A 101 42.35 27.17 11.58
C GLY A 101 40.93 27.06 12.15
N SER A 102 39.91 27.63 11.52
CA SER A 102 38.52 27.57 12.03
C SER A 102 37.78 26.27 11.70
N VAL A 103 38.40 25.33 10.99
CA VAL A 103 37.78 24.07 10.52
C VAL A 103 38.61 22.89 10.96
N GLU A 104 37.98 21.93 11.64
CA GLU A 104 38.57 20.68 12.09
C GLU A 104 37.72 19.48 11.67
N ASP A 105 38.30 18.28 11.67
CA ASP A 105 37.54 17.05 11.45
C ASP A 105 36.79 16.64 12.72
N ILE A 106 35.57 16.10 12.57
CA ILE A 106 34.69 15.69 13.68
C ILE A 106 35.38 14.69 14.64
N THR A 107 36.33 13.89 14.16
CA THR A 107 37.08 12.94 14.99
C THR A 107 38.08 13.60 15.94
N GLN A 108 38.39 14.88 15.75
CA GLN A 108 39.34 15.65 16.56
C GLN A 108 38.67 16.58 17.57
N VAL A 109 37.33 16.63 17.59
CA VAL A 109 36.58 17.53 18.46
C VAL A 109 35.76 16.76 19.49
N GLU A 110 35.59 17.39 20.65
CA GLU A 110 34.66 16.97 21.69
C GLU A 110 33.41 17.85 21.63
N MET A 111 32.24 17.23 21.54
CA MET A 111 30.95 17.94 21.51
C MET A 111 30.39 18.07 22.92
N HIS A 112 29.94 19.28 23.26
CA HIS A 112 29.38 19.62 24.57
C HIS A 112 27.88 19.85 24.52
N MET A 113 27.26 20.00 25.70
CA MET A 113 25.85 20.37 25.81
C MET A 113 25.62 21.74 25.13
N PRO A 114 24.79 21.84 24.08
CA PRO A 114 24.75 23.02 23.23
C PRO A 114 24.02 24.21 23.88
N VAL A 115 23.14 23.95 24.84
CA VAL A 115 22.37 24.95 25.55
C VAL A 115 22.34 24.63 27.04
N ARG A 116 22.31 25.67 27.87
CA ARG A 116 21.94 25.52 29.28
C ARG A 116 20.44 25.28 29.35
N VAL A 117 20.04 24.07 29.75
CA VAL A 117 18.63 23.69 29.93
C VAL A 117 18.14 24.21 31.28
N GLY A 118 17.35 25.29 31.24
CA GLY A 118 16.75 25.87 32.44
C GLY A 118 15.40 25.24 32.82
N ASP A 119 14.69 24.72 31.83
CA ASP A 119 13.38 24.06 31.98
C ASP A 119 13.21 23.00 30.89
N PHE A 120 12.41 21.97 31.16
CA PHE A 120 12.09 20.89 30.21
C PHE A 120 10.65 20.46 30.39
N ALA A 121 9.78 20.86 29.47
CA ALA A 121 8.38 20.47 29.45
C ALA A 121 8.12 19.50 28.31
N ASP A 122 7.49 18.38 28.64
CA ASP A 122 7.07 17.36 27.69
C ASP A 122 5.57 17.49 27.43
N PHE A 123 5.18 17.36 26.17
CA PHE A 123 3.85 17.64 25.66
C PHE A 123 3.23 16.40 25.02
N SER A 124 2.08 15.98 25.54
CA SER A 124 1.27 14.93 24.92
C SER A 124 0.52 15.49 23.70
N CYS A 125 1.23 15.62 22.59
CA CYS A 125 0.71 16.21 21.34
C CYS A 125 0.27 15.17 20.30
N SER A 126 0.77 13.94 20.38
CA SER A 126 0.41 12.89 19.42
C SER A 126 -0.87 12.20 19.85
N LEU A 127 -1.94 12.37 19.06
CA LEU A 127 -3.21 11.67 19.30
C LEU A 127 -3.01 10.17 19.29
N ILE A 128 -2.15 9.65 18.40
CA ILE A 128 -1.87 8.23 18.28
C ILE A 128 -1.15 7.73 19.54
N HIS A 129 -0.12 8.45 19.98
CA HIS A 129 0.57 8.15 21.23
C HIS A 129 -0.42 8.21 22.41
N GLY A 130 -1.22 9.28 22.55
CA GLY A 130 -2.21 9.40 23.62
C GLY A 130 -3.28 8.29 23.61
N LYS A 131 -3.69 7.81 22.44
CA LYS A 131 -4.58 6.65 22.31
C LYS A 131 -3.89 5.35 22.71
N ASN A 132 -2.64 5.16 22.31
CA ASN A 132 -1.85 3.96 22.64
C ASN A 132 -1.51 3.92 24.14
N ALA A 133 -1.04 5.03 24.69
CA ALA A 133 -0.84 5.23 26.12
C ALA A 133 -2.16 5.02 26.88
N GLY A 134 -3.29 5.55 26.40
CA GLY A 134 -4.61 5.29 26.99
C GLY A 134 -5.00 3.81 26.99
N ARG A 135 -4.74 3.08 25.89
CA ARG A 135 -4.93 1.62 25.83
C ARG A 135 -4.04 0.87 26.81
N ILE A 136 -2.78 1.28 26.94
CA ILE A 136 -1.82 0.63 27.83
C ILE A 136 -2.15 0.93 29.29
N ILE A 137 -2.34 2.21 29.64
CA ILE A 137 -2.43 2.69 31.02
C ILE A 137 -3.85 2.56 31.59
N LEU A 138 -4.86 2.86 30.77
CA LEU A 138 -6.26 2.98 31.20
C LEU A 138 -7.18 1.93 30.57
N ASN A 139 -6.66 1.08 29.67
CA ASN A 139 -7.46 0.21 28.80
C ASN A 139 -8.57 0.98 28.04
N ASP A 140 -8.32 2.26 27.72
CA ASP A 140 -9.27 3.14 27.05
C ASP A 140 -8.53 3.98 26.01
N ALA A 141 -8.87 3.79 24.74
CA ALA A 141 -8.26 4.52 23.63
C ALA A 141 -8.87 5.92 23.44
N ARG A 142 -9.79 6.38 24.29
CA ARG A 142 -10.37 7.73 24.16
C ARG A 142 -9.38 8.75 24.72
N PRO A 143 -8.96 9.75 23.93
CA PRO A 143 -8.19 10.84 24.48
C PRO A 143 -9.04 11.62 25.49
N PRO A 144 -8.43 12.25 26.51
CA PRO A 144 -9.16 13.13 27.41
C PRO A 144 -9.99 14.16 26.62
N PRO A 145 -11.21 14.53 27.06
CA PRO A 145 -12.07 15.48 26.34
C PRO A 145 -11.38 16.81 25.99
N ALA A 146 -10.36 17.18 26.75
CA ALA A 146 -9.62 18.41 26.57
C ALA A 146 -8.40 18.30 25.64
N PHE A 147 -8.08 17.11 25.12
CA PHE A 147 -6.90 16.86 24.29
C PHE A 147 -6.78 17.80 23.08
N PHE A 148 -7.90 18.10 22.41
CA PHE A 148 -7.93 19.04 21.27
C PHE A 148 -8.07 20.51 21.66
N ASN A 149 -8.26 20.80 22.95
CA ASN A 149 -8.63 22.12 23.43
C ASN A 149 -7.48 22.82 24.19
N PHE A 150 -6.55 22.06 24.78
CA PHE A 150 -5.33 22.64 25.35
C PHE A 150 -4.18 21.62 25.33
N PRO A 151 -2.92 22.10 25.27
CA PRO A 151 -1.76 21.22 25.28
C PRO A 151 -1.57 20.60 26.67
N LEU A 152 -1.77 19.28 26.78
CA LEU A 152 -1.43 18.53 27.98
C LEU A 152 0.08 18.41 28.08
N ALA A 153 0.67 18.98 29.12
CA ALA A 153 2.10 18.96 29.34
C ALA A 153 2.44 18.64 30.79
N TYR A 154 3.58 18.00 31.00
CA TYR A 154 4.16 17.80 32.32
C TYR A 154 5.62 18.24 32.34
N GLN A 155 6.09 18.59 33.53
CA GLN A 155 7.46 19.04 33.72
C GLN A 155 8.39 17.84 33.87
N GLY A 156 9.34 17.73 32.96
CA GLY A 156 10.48 16.84 33.05
C GLY A 156 11.60 17.46 33.89
N ARG A 157 12.59 16.65 34.26
CA ARG A 157 13.73 17.13 35.04
C ARG A 157 14.79 17.67 34.08
N ALA A 158 15.01 18.98 34.05
CA ALA A 158 16.02 19.59 33.19
C ALA A 158 17.43 18.96 33.32
N SER A 159 17.80 18.49 34.52
CA SER A 159 19.10 17.84 34.76
C SER A 159 19.21 16.40 34.23
N SER A 160 18.13 15.78 33.73
CA SER A 160 18.20 14.50 33.03
C SER A 160 18.44 14.63 31.52
N VAL A 161 18.45 15.85 30.98
CA VAL A 161 18.80 16.08 29.58
C VAL A 161 20.32 16.08 29.45
N VAL A 162 20.84 15.06 28.77
CA VAL A 162 22.27 14.83 28.57
C VAL A 162 22.59 14.62 27.09
N VAL A 163 23.85 14.81 26.71
CA VAL A 163 24.29 14.58 25.34
C VAL A 163 24.33 13.08 25.02
N SER A 164 24.07 12.72 23.76
CA SER A 164 24.15 11.34 23.29
C SER A 164 25.53 10.73 23.56
N GLY A 165 25.56 9.49 24.06
CA GLY A 165 26.79 8.81 24.50
C GLY A 165 27.07 8.91 26.00
N THR A 166 26.25 9.65 26.75
CA THR A 166 26.28 9.62 28.22
C THR A 166 25.72 8.30 28.72
N ASP A 167 26.45 7.61 29.60
CA ASP A 167 25.95 6.40 30.26
C ASP A 167 24.75 6.72 31.15
N ILE A 168 23.69 5.91 31.04
CA ILE A 168 22.45 6.10 31.79
C ILE A 168 22.35 5.01 32.86
N GLU A 169 22.23 5.42 34.12
CA GLU A 169 21.91 4.50 35.22
C GLU A 169 20.44 4.08 35.13
N ARG A 170 20.16 2.78 35.34
CA ARG A 170 18.79 2.25 35.28
C ARG A 170 17.89 3.03 36.25
N PRO A 171 16.79 3.64 35.75
CA PRO A 171 15.88 4.38 36.62
C PRO A 171 15.29 3.51 37.73
N MET A 172 15.09 4.10 38.90
CA MET A 172 14.41 3.44 40.02
C MET A 172 12.93 3.81 39.99
N GLY A 173 12.05 2.86 40.26
CA GLY A 173 10.60 3.06 40.22
C GLY A 173 9.86 2.27 41.30
N GLN A 174 8.58 2.58 41.46
CA GLN A 174 7.66 1.84 42.31
C GLN A 174 6.80 0.90 41.44
N TYR A 175 6.68 -0.36 41.80
CA TYR A 175 5.87 -1.34 41.08
C TYR A 175 5.32 -2.41 42.03
N ARG A 176 4.25 -3.10 41.64
CA ARG A 176 3.70 -4.20 42.44
C ARG A 176 4.61 -5.43 42.35
N ASP A 177 4.95 -6.01 43.49
CA ASP A 177 5.78 -7.21 43.55
C ASP A 177 4.99 -8.42 43.05
N LYS A 178 5.25 -8.82 41.80
CA LYS A 178 4.58 -9.95 41.16
C LYS A 178 4.89 -11.29 41.84
N SER A 179 5.99 -11.39 42.59
CA SER A 179 6.39 -12.61 43.31
C SER A 179 5.67 -12.80 44.65
N ALA A 180 5.01 -11.76 45.16
CA ALA A 180 4.21 -11.87 46.37
C ALA A 180 2.98 -12.78 46.15
N PRO A 181 2.68 -13.70 47.10
CA PRO A 181 1.53 -14.59 47.00
C PRO A 181 0.23 -13.78 46.91
N MET A 182 -0.68 -14.23 46.06
CA MET A 182 -1.96 -13.55 45.84
C MET A 182 -2.89 -13.84 47.02
N ALA A 183 -3.01 -12.89 47.95
CA ALA A 183 -4.08 -12.94 48.96
C ALA A 183 -5.41 -12.60 48.27
N ALA A 184 -6.45 -13.40 48.55
CA ALA A 184 -7.78 -13.11 48.02
C ALA A 184 -8.25 -11.72 48.48
N ASN A 185 -8.57 -10.84 47.53
CA ASN A 185 -9.09 -9.48 47.73
C ASN A 185 -8.11 -8.40 48.23
N GLU A 186 -6.80 -8.62 48.18
CA GLU A 186 -5.82 -7.54 48.47
C GLU A 186 -4.85 -7.31 47.29
N PRO A 187 -4.55 -6.03 46.93
CA PRO A 187 -3.56 -5.73 45.90
C PRO A 187 -2.15 -6.13 46.38
N LYS A 188 -1.34 -6.67 45.45
CA LYS A 188 0.07 -7.01 45.71
C LYS A 188 0.85 -5.79 46.23
N PRO A 189 1.82 -5.97 47.15
CA PRO A 189 2.55 -4.86 47.76
C PRO A 189 3.36 -4.08 46.72
N VAL A 190 3.38 -2.76 46.86
CA VAL A 190 4.21 -1.87 46.05
C VAL A 190 5.62 -1.85 46.63
N VAL A 191 6.62 -2.17 45.81
CA VAL A 191 8.03 -2.13 46.17
C VAL A 191 8.75 -1.05 45.38
N TYR A 192 9.80 -0.48 45.95
CA TYR A 192 10.70 0.47 45.28
C TYR A 192 12.01 -0.23 44.91
N GLY A 193 12.41 -0.13 43.64
CA GLY A 193 13.61 -0.80 43.13
C GLY A 193 13.93 -0.41 41.69
N PRO A 194 14.97 -1.01 41.09
CA PRO A 194 15.31 -0.78 39.68
C PRO A 194 14.10 -1.10 38.79
N SER A 195 13.82 -0.23 37.82
CA SER A 195 12.68 -0.36 36.92
C SER A 195 12.70 -1.71 36.19
N LYS A 196 11.54 -2.36 36.15
CA LYS A 196 11.36 -3.67 35.47
C LYS A 196 11.18 -3.54 33.96
N ALA A 197 10.65 -2.40 33.53
CA ALA A 197 10.54 -2.01 32.13
C ALA A 197 10.92 -0.53 31.99
N VAL A 198 11.41 -0.18 30.81
CA VAL A 198 11.78 1.19 30.43
C VAL A 198 11.06 1.46 29.11
N ASP A 199 10.33 2.57 29.05
CA ASP A 199 9.78 3.09 27.81
C ASP A 199 10.88 3.87 27.08
N TYR A 200 10.87 3.78 25.76
CA TYR A 200 11.80 4.50 24.90
C TYR A 200 11.01 5.17 23.79
N GLU A 201 11.10 6.49 23.74
CA GLU A 201 10.39 7.32 22.78
C GLU A 201 11.37 8.13 21.93
N LEU A 202 11.11 8.15 20.62
CA LEU A 202 11.83 9.02 19.70
C LEU A 202 11.01 10.30 19.53
N GLU A 203 11.48 11.36 20.15
CA GLU A 203 10.78 12.64 20.26
C GLU A 203 11.42 13.73 19.41
N PHE A 204 10.63 14.78 19.17
CA PHE A 204 11.07 16.00 18.52
C PHE A 204 10.99 17.17 19.49
N ALA A 205 12.14 17.69 19.90
CA ALA A 205 12.21 18.78 20.87
C ALA A 205 12.42 20.14 20.19
N ALA A 206 11.69 21.14 20.65
CA ALA A 206 11.89 22.54 20.26
C ALA A 206 12.77 23.26 21.29
N ILE A 207 13.86 23.89 20.83
CA ILE A 207 14.71 24.73 21.68
C ILE A 207 14.12 26.14 21.68
N ILE A 208 13.64 26.59 22.84
CA ILE A 208 13.14 27.95 23.02
C ILE A 208 14.32 28.89 23.29
N GLY A 209 14.63 29.74 22.32
CA GLY A 209 15.78 30.65 22.38
C GLY A 209 15.46 31.99 23.00
N ARG A 210 14.35 32.61 22.58
CA ARG A 210 13.97 33.95 23.03
C ARG A 210 13.08 33.89 24.28
N PRO A 211 13.54 34.36 25.46
CA PRO A 211 12.73 34.34 26.66
C PRO A 211 11.57 35.34 26.58
N LEU A 212 10.49 35.06 27.31
CA LEU A 212 9.40 36.00 27.58
C LEU A 212 9.65 36.68 28.92
N ALA A 213 9.51 38.01 28.98
CA ALA A 213 9.62 38.72 30.24
C ALA A 213 8.42 38.37 31.15
N MET A 214 8.62 38.49 32.46
CA MET A 214 7.57 38.23 33.44
C MET A 214 6.30 39.04 33.11
N ARG A 215 5.14 38.38 33.17
CA ARG A 215 3.80 38.94 32.87
C ARG A 215 3.55 39.31 31.39
N GLN A 216 4.45 38.94 30.47
CA GLN A 216 4.16 39.00 29.05
C GLN A 216 3.43 37.74 28.59
N ARG A 217 2.59 37.89 27.55
CA ARG A 217 1.89 36.80 26.87
C ARG A 217 2.47 36.67 25.47
N LEU A 218 2.44 35.44 24.95
CA LEU A 218 2.79 35.13 23.57
C LEU A 218 1.54 34.58 22.88
N ASN A 219 1.21 35.11 21.70
CA ASN A 219 0.15 34.51 20.90
C ASN A 219 0.72 33.29 20.17
N ALA A 220 -0.12 32.29 19.90
CA ALA A 220 0.32 31.08 19.19
C ALA A 220 0.95 31.38 17.81
N VAL A 221 0.43 32.40 17.10
CA VAL A 221 0.95 32.85 15.79
C VAL A 221 2.36 33.44 15.86
N ASP A 222 2.82 33.83 17.05
CA ASP A 222 4.13 34.45 17.28
C ASP A 222 5.15 33.43 17.81
N ALA A 223 4.76 32.16 18.02
CA ALA A 223 5.59 31.13 18.64
C ALA A 223 6.88 30.84 17.86
N ASP A 224 6.81 30.81 16.52
CA ASP A 224 7.96 30.54 15.65
C ASP A 224 9.10 31.55 15.86
N ALA A 225 8.79 32.79 16.23
CA ALA A 225 9.80 33.81 16.50
C ALA A 225 10.59 33.58 17.81
N HIS A 226 10.16 32.63 18.64
CA HIS A 226 10.79 32.26 19.90
C HIS A 226 11.54 30.92 19.84
N ILE A 227 11.26 30.09 18.83
CA ILE A 227 11.93 28.81 18.60
C ILE A 227 13.26 29.06 17.89
N PHE A 228 14.36 28.62 18.48
CA PHE A 228 15.69 28.69 17.89
C PHE A 228 15.93 27.58 16.88
N GLY A 229 15.41 26.39 17.16
CA GLY A 229 15.54 25.23 16.29
C GLY A 229 14.96 23.99 16.94
N PHE A 230 15.07 22.89 16.21
CA PHE A 230 14.54 21.61 16.64
C PHE A 230 15.63 20.55 16.67
N VAL A 231 15.48 19.59 17.57
CA VAL A 231 16.39 18.45 17.72
C VAL A 231 15.59 17.16 17.87
N VAL A 232 16.22 16.05 17.47
CA VAL A 232 15.75 14.73 17.84
C VAL A 232 16.16 14.48 19.29
N LEU A 233 15.22 14.04 20.12
CA LEU A 233 15.41 13.73 21.53
C LEU A 233 15.00 12.26 21.74
N ASN A 234 15.82 11.50 22.45
CA ASN A 234 15.40 10.17 22.90
C ASN A 234 14.90 10.33 24.34
N ASP A 235 13.62 10.09 24.58
CA ASP A 235 13.04 10.13 25.93
C ASP A 235 12.90 8.72 26.50
N TRP A 236 13.36 8.54 27.75
CA TRP A 236 13.48 7.25 28.41
C TRP A 236 12.77 7.34 29.75
N SER A 237 11.62 6.68 29.88
CA SER A 237 10.80 6.76 31.10
C SER A 237 10.67 5.39 31.78
N ALA A 238 10.56 5.40 33.12
CA ALA A 238 10.39 4.16 33.88
C ALA A 238 8.92 3.72 33.84
N VAL A 239 8.64 2.47 33.44
CA VAL A 239 7.28 1.93 33.40
C VAL A 239 7.02 1.03 34.61
N ALA A 240 5.96 1.33 35.36
CA ALA A 240 5.38 0.41 36.34
C ALA A 240 4.39 -0.52 35.60
N SER A 241 4.86 -1.62 35.01
CA SER A 241 4.00 -2.46 34.15
C SER A 241 3.09 -3.40 34.95
N ASP A 242 1.79 -3.09 34.96
CA ASP A 242 0.69 -3.97 35.36
C ASP A 242 -0.31 -4.09 34.18
N THR A 243 0.14 -4.61 33.03
CA THR A 243 -0.66 -4.66 31.80
C THR A 243 -0.41 -5.96 31.05
N ASP A 244 -1.11 -7.02 31.45
CA ASP A 244 -1.26 -8.23 30.65
C ASP A 244 -2.75 -8.55 30.60
N THR A 245 -3.44 -8.05 29.58
CA THR A 245 -4.86 -8.34 29.33
C THR A 245 -5.06 -8.67 27.86
N MET A 246 -4.45 -9.77 27.41
CA MET A 246 -5.08 -10.58 26.37
C MET A 246 -6.35 -11.20 26.98
N PRO A 247 -7.55 -11.04 26.38
CA PRO A 247 -8.79 -11.53 26.99
C PRO A 247 -8.76 -13.05 27.21
N ASN A 248 -8.05 -13.77 26.32
CA ASN A 248 -7.81 -15.20 26.46
C ASN A 248 -6.31 -15.49 26.67
N LYS A 249 -6.01 -16.44 27.56
CA LYS A 249 -4.64 -16.92 27.80
C LYS A 249 -4.16 -17.72 26.58
N LEU A 250 -3.05 -17.29 25.96
CA LEU A 250 -2.42 -18.02 24.85
C LEU A 250 -2.09 -19.46 25.25
N GLN A 251 -2.41 -20.41 24.36
CA GLN A 251 -2.11 -21.83 24.55
C GLN A 251 -1.22 -22.34 23.42
N ASP A 252 -0.19 -23.12 23.73
CA ASP A 252 0.52 -23.88 22.69
C ASP A 252 -0.14 -25.25 22.58
N LEU A 253 -0.85 -25.46 21.46
CA LEU A 253 -1.60 -26.69 21.18
C LEU A 253 -1.20 -27.25 19.81
N ARG A 254 0.08 -27.08 19.46
CA ARG A 254 0.67 -27.70 18.28
C ARG A 254 0.45 -29.21 18.31
N THR A 255 -0.06 -29.74 17.20
CA THR A 255 -0.16 -31.18 16.96
C THR A 255 0.71 -31.56 15.76
N VAL A 256 1.21 -32.79 15.75
CA VAL A 256 2.01 -33.34 14.65
C VAL A 256 1.41 -34.68 14.25
N ASP A 257 1.09 -34.82 12.97
CA ASP A 257 0.68 -36.07 12.33
C ASP A 257 1.67 -36.39 11.19
N ASP A 258 2.50 -37.41 11.42
CA ASP A 258 3.47 -37.93 10.46
C ASP A 258 3.06 -39.32 9.91
N VAL A 259 1.85 -39.78 10.21
CA VAL A 259 1.37 -41.12 9.86
C VAL A 259 0.25 -41.09 8.83
N SER A 260 -0.78 -40.25 9.03
CA SER A 260 -2.03 -40.32 8.27
C SER A 260 -1.93 -39.82 6.83
N PHE A 261 -0.89 -39.05 6.52
CA PHE A 261 -0.73 -38.34 5.24
C PHE A 261 0.60 -38.69 4.56
N PRO A 262 0.73 -38.47 3.24
CA PRO A 262 2.00 -38.65 2.51
C PRO A 262 3.08 -37.62 2.92
N TYR A 263 2.70 -36.59 3.66
CA TYR A 263 3.56 -35.55 4.25
C TYR A 263 3.44 -35.54 5.77
N VAL A 264 4.35 -34.86 6.45
CA VAL A 264 4.17 -34.48 7.86
C VAL A 264 3.29 -33.25 7.92
N PHE A 265 2.23 -33.32 8.74
CA PHE A 265 1.32 -32.23 9.01
C PHE A 265 1.51 -31.75 10.44
N GLU A 266 1.82 -30.48 10.62
CA GLU A 266 1.89 -29.82 11.91
C GLU A 266 0.82 -28.73 11.98
N GLN A 267 -0.13 -28.88 12.90
CA GLN A 267 -1.25 -27.94 13.05
C GLN A 267 -0.97 -26.95 14.17
N ASN A 268 -1.44 -25.71 14.02
CA ASN A 268 -1.41 -24.66 15.05
C ASN A 268 0.01 -24.30 15.56
N VAL A 269 1.02 -24.43 14.70
CA VAL A 269 2.37 -23.93 14.99
C VAL A 269 2.27 -22.43 15.26
N THR A 270 2.96 -21.95 16.31
CA THR A 270 2.94 -20.53 16.66
C THR A 270 4.20 -19.83 16.18
N VAL A 271 3.96 -18.71 15.51
CA VAL A 271 4.98 -17.79 15.03
C VAL A 271 4.97 -16.57 15.96
N PRO A 272 6.04 -16.31 16.72
CA PRO A 272 6.16 -15.09 17.51
C PRO A 272 6.38 -13.90 16.58
N LEU A 273 5.68 -12.80 16.83
CA LEU A 273 5.85 -11.56 16.07
C LEU A 273 6.82 -10.60 16.76
N LYS A 274 7.58 -9.83 15.97
CA LYS A 274 8.50 -8.81 16.50
C LYS A 274 7.77 -7.65 17.16
N SER A 275 6.56 -7.35 16.69
CA SER A 275 5.67 -6.34 17.30
C SER A 275 5.06 -6.78 18.63
N GLY A 276 5.30 -8.03 19.06
CA GLY A 276 4.53 -8.69 20.10
C GLY A 276 3.27 -9.37 19.56
N GLY A 277 2.82 -10.42 20.25
CA GLY A 277 1.73 -11.29 19.80
C GLY A 277 2.21 -12.50 19.01
N VAL A 278 1.26 -13.26 18.47
CA VAL A 278 1.52 -14.51 17.74
C VAL A 278 0.62 -14.64 16.51
N VAL A 279 1.12 -15.32 15.49
CA VAL A 279 0.35 -15.86 14.37
C VAL A 279 0.31 -17.38 14.45
N ARG A 280 -0.82 -17.98 14.08
CA ARG A 280 -0.95 -19.45 13.96
C ARG A 280 -0.86 -19.88 12.51
N CYS A 281 -0.07 -20.92 12.28
CA CYS A 281 0.07 -21.54 10.98
C CYS A 281 -0.02 -23.07 11.04
N ASN A 282 -0.28 -23.65 9.87
CA ASN A 282 -0.18 -25.06 9.58
C ASN A 282 1.05 -25.27 8.70
N VAL A 283 1.85 -26.30 9.00
CA VAL A 283 3.06 -26.67 8.24
C VAL A 283 2.85 -28.05 7.63
N TYR A 284 3.09 -28.14 6.32
CA TYR A 284 3.07 -29.38 5.56
C TYR A 284 4.45 -29.59 4.98
N ARG A 285 5.13 -30.69 5.30
CA ARG A 285 6.49 -30.92 4.82
C ARG A 285 6.70 -32.35 4.32
N PRO A 286 7.54 -32.55 3.28
CA PRO A 286 7.88 -33.87 2.80
C PRO A 286 8.53 -34.71 3.91
N LYS A 287 8.36 -36.03 3.82
CA LYS A 287 8.98 -37.01 4.73
C LYS A 287 10.45 -37.26 4.36
N THR A 288 11.25 -36.19 4.40
CA THR A 288 12.70 -36.20 4.16
C THR A 288 13.44 -35.56 5.33
N ALA A 289 14.72 -35.91 5.49
CA ALA A 289 15.63 -35.27 6.44
C ALA A 289 16.28 -33.99 5.88
N ASP A 290 16.32 -33.84 4.55
CA ASP A 290 16.96 -32.71 3.90
C ASP A 290 16.09 -31.44 4.02
N PRO A 291 16.70 -30.27 4.29
CA PRO A 291 15.97 -29.00 4.26
C PRO A 291 15.42 -28.68 2.85
N VAL A 292 14.18 -28.21 2.78
CA VAL A 292 13.47 -27.95 1.51
C VAL A 292 13.06 -26.48 1.38
N PRO A 293 12.85 -25.96 0.15
CA PRO A 293 12.22 -24.66 -0.03
C PRO A 293 10.79 -24.62 0.50
N VAL A 294 10.34 -23.42 0.87
CA VAL A 294 9.04 -23.24 1.56
C VAL A 294 8.13 -22.33 0.75
N LEU A 295 6.89 -22.76 0.54
CA LEU A 295 5.82 -21.92 0.01
C LEU A 295 4.98 -21.38 1.16
N VAL A 296 4.81 -20.06 1.25
CA VAL A 296 4.07 -19.42 2.35
C VAL A 296 2.82 -18.71 1.84
N THR A 297 1.71 -18.93 2.54
CA THR A 297 0.45 -18.17 2.38
C THR A 297 0.01 -17.60 3.72
N TYR A 298 -0.48 -16.36 3.72
CA TYR A 298 -0.97 -15.64 4.88
C TYR A 298 -2.19 -14.82 4.49
N GLY A 299 -3.32 -15.05 5.14
CA GLY A 299 -4.56 -14.39 4.75
C GLY A 299 -5.81 -14.79 5.54
N PRO A 300 -6.99 -14.33 5.10
CA PRO A 300 -8.18 -14.28 5.94
C PRO A 300 -9.10 -15.50 5.85
N TYR A 301 -8.87 -16.38 4.87
CA TYR A 301 -9.83 -17.42 4.49
C TYR A 301 -9.80 -18.69 5.34
N GLY A 302 -8.96 -18.72 6.37
CA GLY A 302 -8.90 -19.82 7.34
C GLY A 302 -7.99 -20.95 6.88
N LYS A 303 -6.87 -21.13 7.59
CA LYS A 303 -5.89 -22.20 7.33
C LYS A 303 -6.43 -23.62 7.54
N ASP A 304 -7.59 -23.75 8.17
CA ASP A 304 -8.24 -25.04 8.48
C ASP A 304 -9.55 -25.25 7.70
N ILE A 305 -9.94 -24.32 6.82
CA ILE A 305 -11.15 -24.45 6.01
C ILE A 305 -10.82 -25.20 4.73
N HIS A 306 -11.45 -26.35 4.53
CA HIS A 306 -11.23 -27.16 3.35
C HIS A 306 -11.93 -26.54 2.12
N TYR A 307 -11.32 -26.64 0.94
CA TYR A 307 -11.82 -26.02 -0.30
C TYR A 307 -13.30 -26.33 -0.55
N LYS A 308 -13.68 -27.62 -0.48
CA LYS A 308 -15.05 -28.10 -0.68
C LYS A 308 -16.12 -27.39 0.18
N ASP A 309 -15.74 -26.93 1.37
CA ASP A 309 -16.64 -26.26 2.30
C ASP A 309 -16.68 -24.75 2.03
N PHE A 310 -15.61 -24.21 1.44
CA PHE A 310 -15.52 -22.80 1.07
C PHE A 310 -16.40 -22.44 -0.14
N ILE A 311 -16.35 -23.24 -1.21
CA ILE A 311 -17.16 -23.03 -2.42
C ILE A 311 -17.73 -24.36 -2.96
N PRO A 312 -18.99 -24.39 -3.46
CA PRO A 312 -19.61 -25.62 -3.96
C PRO A 312 -18.93 -26.25 -5.20
N LYS A 313 -18.12 -25.50 -5.93
CA LYS A 313 -17.54 -25.89 -7.24
C LYS A 313 -16.24 -26.69 -7.15
N TYR A 314 -15.90 -27.21 -5.97
CA TYR A 314 -14.69 -28.02 -5.74
C TYR A 314 -14.61 -29.28 -6.64
N SER A 315 -15.74 -29.81 -7.11
CA SER A 315 -15.76 -30.94 -8.05
C SER A 315 -14.98 -30.67 -9.34
N GLU A 316 -14.89 -29.41 -9.78
CA GLU A 316 -14.22 -28.99 -11.02
C GLU A 316 -12.70 -28.82 -10.87
N VAL A 317 -12.18 -28.77 -9.64
CA VAL A 317 -10.74 -28.67 -9.37
C VAL A 317 -10.02 -29.91 -9.90
N ASN A 318 -8.80 -29.74 -10.41
CA ASN A 318 -7.94 -30.84 -10.84
C ASN A 318 -7.81 -31.89 -9.71
N PRO A 319 -8.11 -33.18 -9.95
CA PRO A 319 -8.02 -34.23 -8.94
C PRO A 319 -6.68 -34.33 -8.22
N ARG A 320 -5.56 -33.93 -8.84
CA ARG A 320 -4.23 -33.92 -8.20
C ARG A 320 -4.09 -32.90 -7.08
N HIS A 321 -4.96 -31.89 -7.03
CA HIS A 321 -4.97 -30.82 -6.04
C HIS A 321 -6.12 -30.96 -5.03
N LYS A 322 -6.63 -32.19 -4.86
CA LYS A 322 -7.72 -32.54 -3.95
C LYS A 322 -7.23 -33.27 -2.70
N SER A 323 -6.09 -32.84 -2.13
CA SER A 323 -5.58 -33.47 -0.92
C SER A 323 -6.50 -33.22 0.29
N ALA A 324 -6.30 -34.00 1.36
CA ALA A 324 -7.09 -33.88 2.60
C ALA A 324 -7.03 -32.48 3.25
N HIS A 325 -6.04 -31.67 2.88
CA HIS A 325 -5.85 -30.31 3.40
C HIS A 325 -5.93 -29.25 2.30
N SER A 326 -6.51 -29.56 1.14
CA SER A 326 -6.75 -28.61 0.05
C SER A 326 -7.59 -27.42 0.53
N ALA A 327 -7.24 -26.21 0.11
CA ALA A 327 -7.98 -25.02 0.48
C ALA A 327 -8.04 -23.98 -0.63
N TRP A 328 -9.08 -23.17 -0.54
CA TRP A 328 -9.39 -22.09 -1.47
C TRP A 328 -8.18 -21.18 -1.70
N GLU A 329 -7.83 -20.98 -2.97
CA GLU A 329 -6.79 -20.03 -3.44
C GLU A 329 -5.36 -20.29 -2.97
N THR A 330 -5.07 -21.48 -2.42
CA THR A 330 -3.73 -21.82 -1.90
C THR A 330 -3.11 -23.02 -2.63
N PRO A 331 -1.76 -23.14 -2.60
CA PRO A 331 -1.04 -24.33 -3.06
C PRO A 331 -1.51 -25.59 -2.33
N ASP A 332 -1.89 -26.64 -3.07
CA ASP A 332 -2.29 -27.91 -2.45
C ASP A 332 -1.09 -28.62 -1.79
N PRO A 333 -1.13 -28.91 -0.47
CA PRO A 333 0.02 -29.47 0.23
C PRO A 333 0.37 -30.89 -0.24
N GLY A 334 -0.59 -31.68 -0.71
CA GLY A 334 -0.32 -33.01 -1.27
C GLY A 334 0.55 -32.93 -2.52
N PHE A 335 0.19 -32.07 -3.45
CA PHE A 335 0.96 -31.85 -4.66
C PHE A 335 2.36 -31.29 -4.38
N TRP A 336 2.46 -30.20 -3.62
CA TRP A 336 3.73 -29.48 -3.48
C TRP A 336 4.75 -30.22 -2.60
N THR A 337 4.30 -30.98 -1.60
CA THR A 337 5.21 -31.82 -0.80
C THR A 337 5.77 -33.01 -1.59
N GLU A 338 4.99 -33.60 -2.51
CA GLU A 338 5.48 -34.62 -3.45
C GLU A 338 6.61 -34.07 -4.34
N HIS A 339 6.60 -32.77 -4.63
CA HIS A 339 7.61 -32.08 -5.43
C HIS A 339 8.71 -31.42 -4.60
N GLY A 340 8.89 -31.83 -3.33
CA GLY A 340 10.00 -31.39 -2.50
C GLY A 340 9.90 -29.95 -2.00
N TYR A 341 8.69 -29.44 -1.79
CA TYR A 341 8.44 -28.17 -1.10
C TYR A 341 7.76 -28.40 0.24
N ALA A 342 8.12 -27.61 1.25
CA ALA A 342 7.25 -27.40 2.40
C ALA A 342 6.20 -26.34 2.06
N VAL A 343 5.01 -26.44 2.67
CA VAL A 343 3.93 -25.45 2.57
C VAL A 343 3.60 -24.95 3.97
N VAL A 344 3.64 -23.64 4.17
CA VAL A 344 3.19 -22.96 5.39
C VAL A 344 1.94 -22.15 5.05
N ARG A 345 0.87 -22.38 5.80
CA ARG A 345 -0.39 -21.65 5.64
C ARG A 345 -0.78 -21.04 6.96
N ALA A 346 -0.83 -19.72 7.01
CA ALA A 346 -1.03 -18.95 8.22
C ALA A 346 -2.34 -18.16 8.18
N ASP A 347 -3.02 -18.11 9.32
CA ASP A 347 -4.14 -17.19 9.51
C ASP A 347 -3.61 -15.79 9.77
N GLU A 348 -4.19 -14.81 9.10
CA GLU A 348 -3.88 -13.40 9.35
C GLU A 348 -4.35 -12.95 10.75
N LEU A 349 -3.66 -11.95 11.33
CA LEU A 349 -3.99 -11.42 12.65
C LEU A 349 -5.49 -11.11 12.80
N GLY A 350 -6.06 -11.56 13.93
CA GLY A 350 -7.50 -11.41 14.24
C GLY A 350 -8.42 -12.41 13.52
N LEU A 351 -7.88 -13.41 12.83
CA LEU A 351 -8.65 -14.42 12.06
C LEU A 351 -8.25 -15.84 12.44
N GLY A 352 -9.15 -16.78 12.18
CA GLY A 352 -8.91 -18.21 12.38
C GLY A 352 -8.47 -18.50 13.80
N GLN A 353 -7.24 -18.96 13.95
CA GLN A 353 -6.60 -19.22 15.25
C GLN A 353 -5.57 -18.14 15.64
N SER A 354 -5.34 -17.13 14.81
CA SER A 354 -4.44 -16.01 15.09
C SER A 354 -5.15 -14.91 15.91
N PRO A 355 -4.78 -14.67 17.17
CA PRO A 355 -5.36 -13.60 17.97
C PRO A 355 -5.02 -12.21 17.42
N GLY A 356 -5.73 -11.19 17.90
CA GLY A 356 -5.47 -9.79 17.58
C GLY A 356 -6.67 -9.08 16.95
N THR A 357 -6.41 -7.93 16.34
CA THR A 357 -7.43 -7.12 15.67
C THR A 357 -7.60 -7.56 14.22
N LEU A 358 -8.84 -7.82 13.82
CA LEU A 358 -9.22 -8.04 12.42
C LEU A 358 -9.12 -6.73 11.64
N ASP A 359 -8.00 -6.52 10.94
CA ASP A 359 -7.75 -5.37 10.06
C ASP A 359 -6.98 -5.83 8.81
N THR A 360 -7.71 -6.49 7.90
CA THR A 360 -7.14 -7.12 6.70
C THR A 360 -6.42 -6.11 5.80
N MET A 361 -5.30 -6.52 5.22
CA MET A 361 -4.45 -5.68 4.35
C MET A 361 -3.99 -4.36 4.99
N SER A 362 -3.86 -4.34 6.31
CA SER A 362 -3.28 -3.22 7.02
C SER A 362 -1.75 -3.29 6.99
N ARG A 363 -1.12 -2.20 7.43
CA ARG A 363 0.32 -2.20 7.70
C ARG A 363 0.70 -3.28 8.71
N GLY A 364 -0.07 -3.41 9.80
CA GLY A 364 0.20 -4.38 10.85
C GLY A 364 0.14 -5.82 10.35
N THR A 365 -0.81 -6.16 9.48
CA THR A 365 -0.87 -7.50 8.91
C THR A 365 0.23 -7.77 7.88
N THR A 366 0.68 -6.74 7.16
CA THR A 366 1.86 -6.83 6.28
C THR A 366 3.14 -7.06 7.08
N ASP A 367 3.32 -6.36 8.20
CA ASP A 367 4.46 -6.55 9.11
C ASP A 367 4.46 -7.96 9.73
N ALA A 368 3.29 -8.47 10.13
CA ALA A 368 3.17 -9.85 10.60
C ALA A 368 3.50 -10.87 9.50
N PHE A 369 3.13 -10.60 8.24
CA PHE A 369 3.49 -11.49 7.13
C PHE A 369 5.00 -11.51 6.87
N VAL A 370 5.70 -10.38 7.02
CA VAL A 370 7.18 -10.34 7.01
C VAL A 370 7.76 -11.31 8.04
N ASP A 371 7.26 -11.25 9.28
CA ASP A 371 7.74 -12.13 10.36
C ASP A 371 7.44 -13.61 10.09
N VAL A 372 6.28 -13.94 9.50
CA VAL A 372 5.95 -15.32 9.10
C VAL A 372 6.89 -15.85 8.02
N VAL A 373 7.25 -15.01 7.03
CA VAL A 373 8.21 -15.37 5.97
C VAL A 373 9.59 -15.64 6.56
N GLU A 374 10.08 -14.74 7.41
CA GLU A 374 11.40 -14.88 8.04
C GLU A 374 11.45 -16.09 8.98
N TRP A 375 10.41 -16.29 9.78
CA TRP A 375 10.29 -17.46 10.63
C TRP A 375 10.33 -18.76 9.82
N ALA A 376 9.61 -18.82 8.69
CA ALA A 376 9.59 -19.99 7.82
C ALA A 376 10.96 -20.26 7.17
N ALA A 377 11.71 -19.20 6.85
CA ALA A 377 13.08 -19.31 6.35
C ALA A 377 14.06 -19.87 7.39
N GLU A 378 13.83 -19.63 8.68
CA GLU A 378 14.76 -19.98 9.76
C GLU A 378 14.51 -21.36 10.39
N GLN A 379 13.49 -22.10 9.95
CA GLN A 379 13.19 -23.43 10.47
C GLN A 379 14.25 -24.47 10.03
N SER A 380 14.51 -25.47 10.88
CA SER A 380 15.53 -26.49 10.61
C SER A 380 15.25 -27.37 9.39
N TRP A 381 13.98 -27.49 8.99
CA TRP A 381 13.54 -28.19 7.77
C TRP A 381 13.48 -27.28 6.54
N SER A 382 13.80 -25.99 6.68
CA SER A 382 13.80 -25.01 5.61
C SER A 382 15.19 -24.87 5.00
N SER A 383 15.26 -24.80 3.68
CA SER A 383 16.49 -24.45 2.94
C SER A 383 16.90 -22.98 3.11
N GLY A 384 16.09 -22.17 3.80
CA GLY A 384 16.24 -20.72 3.89
C GLY A 384 15.65 -19.96 2.70
N LYS A 385 15.12 -20.66 1.69
CA LYS A 385 14.50 -20.08 0.50
C LYS A 385 12.98 -20.18 0.58
N VAL A 386 12.32 -19.02 0.61
CA VAL A 386 10.86 -18.89 0.69
C VAL A 386 10.29 -18.34 -0.61
N GLY A 387 9.24 -18.98 -1.12
CA GLY A 387 8.44 -18.51 -2.25
C GLY A 387 7.02 -18.16 -1.79
N LEU A 388 6.41 -17.17 -2.43
CA LEU A 388 4.99 -16.85 -2.23
C LEU A 388 4.20 -17.28 -3.47
N LEU A 389 3.10 -17.99 -3.25
CA LEU A 389 2.22 -18.51 -4.29
C LEU A 389 0.80 -18.58 -3.74
N GLY A 390 -0.15 -17.98 -4.45
CA GLY A 390 -1.57 -17.97 -4.07
C GLY A 390 -2.35 -17.02 -4.96
N ILE A 391 -3.68 -17.07 -4.84
CA ILE A 391 -4.62 -16.33 -5.69
C ILE A 391 -5.22 -15.13 -4.93
N SER A 392 -5.73 -14.11 -5.63
CA SER A 392 -6.56 -13.02 -5.10
C SER A 392 -5.96 -12.28 -3.90
N TYR A 393 -6.45 -12.56 -2.69
CA TYR A 393 -5.97 -11.95 -1.46
C TYR A 393 -4.51 -12.34 -1.21
N TYR A 394 -4.21 -13.64 -1.36
CA TYR A 394 -2.88 -14.18 -1.18
C TYR A 394 -1.92 -13.69 -2.25
N ALA A 395 -2.39 -13.33 -3.45
CA ALA A 395 -1.60 -12.68 -4.48
C ALA A 395 -1.37 -11.19 -4.18
N GLY A 396 -2.43 -10.48 -3.79
CA GLY A 396 -2.38 -9.08 -3.41
C GLY A 396 -1.44 -8.81 -2.24
N SER A 397 -1.42 -9.70 -1.24
CA SER A 397 -0.50 -9.57 -0.11
C SER A 397 0.97 -9.82 -0.49
N GLN A 398 1.27 -10.58 -1.54
CA GLN A 398 2.65 -10.80 -2.01
C GLN A 398 3.31 -9.50 -2.45
N TRP A 399 2.59 -8.67 -3.21
CA TRP A 399 3.10 -7.37 -3.67
C TRP A 399 3.56 -6.51 -2.48
N ARG A 400 2.73 -6.45 -1.44
CA ARG A 400 2.98 -5.65 -0.23
C ARG A 400 4.16 -6.18 0.58
N VAL A 401 4.18 -7.48 0.85
CA VAL A 401 5.23 -8.08 1.68
C VAL A 401 6.57 -8.13 0.94
N ALA A 402 6.57 -8.34 -0.38
CA ALA A 402 7.80 -8.37 -1.17
C ALA A 402 8.48 -7.00 -1.23
N ALA A 403 7.71 -5.91 -1.29
CA ALA A 403 8.24 -4.55 -1.20
C ALA A 403 8.90 -4.26 0.16
N ARG A 404 8.63 -5.07 1.19
CA ARG A 404 9.27 -4.98 2.51
C ARG A 404 10.57 -5.78 2.62
N LYS A 405 10.96 -6.51 1.57
CA LYS A 405 12.21 -7.25 1.45
C LYS A 405 12.51 -8.17 2.67
N PRO A 406 11.56 -9.03 3.10
CA PRO A 406 11.78 -9.94 4.22
C PRO A 406 12.94 -10.90 3.94
N LYS A 407 13.73 -11.21 4.97
CA LYS A 407 14.83 -12.17 4.86
C LYS A 407 14.31 -13.55 4.44
N GLY A 408 14.99 -14.18 3.48
CA GLY A 408 14.66 -15.52 2.98
C GLY A 408 13.67 -15.55 1.82
N LEU A 409 12.89 -14.49 1.59
CA LEU A 409 12.04 -14.39 0.40
C LEU A 409 12.89 -14.38 -0.87
N SER A 410 12.59 -15.31 -1.77
CA SER A 410 13.42 -15.61 -2.94
C SER A 410 12.66 -15.58 -4.26
N ALA A 411 11.32 -15.68 -4.25
CA ALA A 411 10.49 -15.53 -5.45
C ALA A 411 9.02 -15.27 -5.08
N ILE A 412 8.26 -14.60 -5.94
CA ILE A 412 6.81 -14.43 -5.80
C ILE A 412 6.05 -14.76 -7.10
N ILE A 413 4.87 -15.37 -6.95
CA ILE A 413 3.91 -15.60 -8.02
C ILE A 413 2.54 -15.02 -7.59
N PRO A 414 2.32 -13.70 -7.79
CA PRO A 414 1.02 -13.09 -7.58
C PRO A 414 0.07 -13.51 -8.71
N TRP A 415 -0.74 -14.54 -8.45
CA TRP A 415 -1.74 -15.06 -9.36
C TRP A 415 -3.06 -14.32 -9.20
N GLU A 416 -3.46 -13.52 -10.18
CA GLU A 416 -4.64 -12.66 -10.12
C GLU A 416 -4.70 -11.83 -8.83
N GLY A 417 -3.77 -10.88 -8.66
CA GLY A 417 -3.61 -10.09 -7.44
C GLY A 417 -3.60 -8.59 -7.68
N MET A 418 -4.44 -7.85 -6.94
CA MET A 418 -4.47 -6.39 -6.97
C MET A 418 -3.20 -5.79 -6.33
N SER A 419 -2.58 -4.85 -7.03
CA SER A 419 -1.33 -4.20 -6.62
C SER A 419 -1.61 -2.84 -5.96
N ASP A 420 -2.62 -2.12 -6.41
CA ASP A 420 -3.03 -0.84 -5.85
C ASP A 420 -4.31 -1.03 -5.02
N TYR A 421 -4.20 -0.90 -3.70
CA TYR A 421 -5.35 -1.11 -2.81
C TYR A 421 -6.53 -0.18 -3.15
N TYR A 422 -6.23 1.05 -3.57
CA TYR A 422 -7.23 2.06 -3.88
C TYR A 422 -7.78 1.85 -5.29
N ARG A 423 -6.93 1.90 -6.32
CA ARG A 423 -7.35 1.98 -7.72
C ARG A 423 -7.85 0.67 -8.32
N ASP A 424 -7.35 -0.47 -7.83
CA ASP A 424 -7.69 -1.79 -8.40
C ASP A 424 -8.88 -2.45 -7.68
N ARG A 425 -9.20 -1.99 -6.45
CA ARG A 425 -10.12 -2.69 -5.56
C ARG A 425 -11.19 -1.81 -4.95
N CYS A 426 -10.80 -0.73 -4.28
CA CYS A 426 -11.74 0.05 -3.48
C CYS A 426 -12.46 1.12 -4.30
N ARG A 427 -11.76 1.83 -5.18
CA ARG A 427 -12.28 2.98 -5.92
C ARG A 427 -11.80 3.03 -7.37
N HIS A 428 -12.59 2.48 -8.29
CA HIS A 428 -12.32 2.57 -9.73
C HIS A 428 -12.63 3.98 -10.23
N GLY A 429 -11.62 4.68 -10.78
CA GLY A 429 -11.81 6.05 -11.24
C GLY A 429 -12.23 7.04 -10.14
N GLY A 430 -12.06 6.68 -8.86
CA GLY A 430 -12.55 7.44 -7.71
C GLY A 430 -13.99 7.12 -7.25
N ILE A 431 -14.69 6.23 -7.95
CA ILE A 431 -16.06 5.76 -7.59
C ILE A 431 -15.94 4.54 -6.69
N LEU A 432 -16.68 4.49 -5.58
CA LEU A 432 -16.63 3.36 -4.64
C LEU A 432 -17.13 2.05 -5.29
N SER A 433 -16.28 1.02 -5.30
CA SER A 433 -16.62 -0.35 -5.71
C SER A 433 -17.07 -1.16 -4.48
N ASN A 434 -18.32 -0.95 -4.07
CA ASN A 434 -18.85 -1.43 -2.79
C ASN A 434 -19.39 -2.87 -2.84
N GLY A 435 -19.94 -3.31 -3.99
CA GLY A 435 -20.68 -4.57 -4.10
C GLY A 435 -19.84 -5.79 -3.69
N PHE A 436 -18.65 -5.91 -4.26
CA PHE A 436 -17.75 -7.04 -4.00
C PHE A 436 -17.21 -6.99 -2.57
N ILE A 437 -16.78 -5.81 -2.10
CA ILE A 437 -16.22 -5.64 -0.74
C ILE A 437 -17.25 -6.08 0.31
N ARG A 438 -18.52 -5.69 0.14
CA ARG A 438 -19.61 -6.09 1.03
C ARG A 438 -19.84 -7.61 1.01
N PHE A 439 -19.84 -8.23 -0.16
CA PHE A 439 -19.98 -9.69 -0.27
C PHE A 439 -18.80 -10.42 0.38
N TRP A 440 -17.58 -10.08 -0.06
CA TRP A 440 -16.33 -10.67 0.41
C TRP A 440 -16.18 -10.56 1.93
N TRP A 441 -16.37 -9.36 2.48
CA TRP A 441 -16.25 -9.11 3.92
C TRP A 441 -17.21 -9.97 4.73
N ASN A 442 -18.51 -9.90 4.41
CA ASN A 442 -19.56 -10.53 5.19
C ASN A 442 -19.58 -12.06 5.05
N ARG A 443 -19.13 -12.59 3.91
CA ARG A 443 -19.16 -14.04 3.64
C ARG A 443 -17.86 -14.75 3.99
N GLN A 444 -16.72 -14.15 3.69
CA GLN A 444 -15.42 -14.83 3.65
C GLN A 444 -14.47 -14.39 4.77
N VAL A 445 -14.59 -13.15 5.27
CA VAL A 445 -13.66 -12.59 6.26
C VAL A 445 -14.22 -12.64 7.67
N ILE A 446 -15.33 -11.94 7.91
CA ILE A 446 -15.91 -11.81 9.27
C ILE A 446 -16.39 -13.16 9.84
N THR A 447 -16.72 -14.11 8.96
CA THR A 447 -17.09 -15.49 9.30
C THR A 447 -15.93 -16.29 9.88
N ASN A 448 -14.70 -15.84 9.65
CA ASN A 448 -13.50 -16.45 10.17
C ASN A 448 -12.85 -15.61 11.29
N GLN A 449 -13.52 -14.60 11.85
CA GLN A 449 -12.96 -13.77 12.93
C GLN A 449 -12.53 -14.64 14.14
N TYR A 450 -11.35 -14.34 14.69
CA TYR A 450 -10.85 -14.98 15.91
C TYR A 450 -11.81 -14.72 17.08
N GLY A 451 -12.08 -15.76 17.87
CA GLY A 451 -13.03 -15.73 18.97
C GLY A 451 -14.50 -15.85 18.57
N ARG A 452 -14.81 -16.02 17.27
CA ARG A 452 -16.20 -16.17 16.83
C ARG A 452 -16.74 -17.58 17.16
N PRO A 453 -17.90 -17.69 17.86
CA PRO A 453 -18.50 -18.99 18.17
C PRO A 453 -19.11 -19.67 16.94
N GLY A 454 -19.17 -21.01 16.98
CA GLY A 454 -19.98 -21.82 16.06
C GLY A 454 -19.42 -21.97 14.63
N ARG A 455 -18.11 -21.74 14.43
CA ARG A 455 -17.43 -22.00 13.15
C ARG A 455 -17.43 -23.48 12.84
N ALA A 456 -17.13 -24.33 13.82
CA ALA A 456 -17.09 -25.78 13.64
C ALA A 456 -18.46 -26.33 13.22
N ALA A 457 -19.53 -25.89 13.89
CA ALA A 457 -20.90 -26.29 13.58
C ALA A 457 -21.35 -25.88 12.16
N SER A 458 -20.70 -24.86 11.57
CA SER A 458 -20.99 -24.35 10.22
C SER A 458 -20.06 -24.90 9.15
N ASN A 459 -19.23 -25.90 9.47
CA ASN A 459 -18.14 -26.41 8.63
C ASN A 459 -17.16 -25.30 8.17
N TRP A 460 -16.96 -24.28 9.00
CA TRP A 460 -16.14 -23.11 8.68
C TRP A 460 -14.81 -23.12 9.45
N GLY A 461 -14.18 -24.29 9.51
CA GLY A 461 -13.00 -24.55 10.34
C GLY A 461 -13.33 -24.78 11.81
N PRO A 462 -12.34 -25.12 12.66
CA PRO A 462 -12.55 -25.32 14.08
C PRO A 462 -12.90 -24.02 14.82
N ASP A 463 -13.59 -24.15 15.94
CA ASP A 463 -13.80 -23.03 16.87
C ASP A 463 -12.45 -22.53 17.42
N THR A 464 -12.45 -21.32 17.96
CA THR A 464 -11.21 -20.69 18.45
C THR A 464 -10.69 -21.45 19.64
N ILE A 465 -9.44 -21.88 19.56
CA ILE A 465 -8.81 -22.77 20.54
C ILE A 465 -8.76 -22.13 21.93
N GLU A 466 -8.48 -20.82 22.00
CA GLU A 466 -8.44 -20.09 23.26
C GLU A 466 -9.83 -19.66 23.78
N GLY A 467 -10.92 -20.01 23.10
CA GLY A 467 -12.29 -19.72 23.52
C GLY A 467 -12.97 -18.58 22.76
N ASP A 468 -14.28 -18.48 22.96
CA ASP A 468 -15.13 -17.48 22.31
C ASP A 468 -14.99 -16.10 22.95
N LEU A 469 -15.15 -15.06 22.13
CA LEU A 469 -15.26 -13.67 22.55
C LEU A 469 -16.74 -13.24 22.53
N SER A 470 -17.09 -12.29 23.41
CA SER A 470 -18.39 -11.65 23.35
C SER A 470 -18.56 -10.82 22.07
N GLU A 471 -19.80 -10.55 21.66
CA GLU A 471 -20.08 -9.68 20.50
C GLU A 471 -19.47 -8.27 20.63
N GLU A 472 -19.39 -7.75 21.87
CA GLU A 472 -18.76 -6.46 22.18
C GLU A 472 -17.25 -6.50 21.94
N GLU A 473 -16.58 -7.57 22.37
CA GLU A 473 -15.14 -7.79 22.12
C GLU A 473 -14.85 -8.04 20.64
N LEU A 474 -15.69 -8.83 19.95
CA LEU A 474 -15.58 -9.04 18.51
C LEU A 474 -15.72 -7.73 17.73
N ALA A 475 -16.67 -6.87 18.13
CA ALA A 475 -16.85 -5.56 17.52
C ALA A 475 -15.67 -4.61 17.82
N ALA A 476 -15.13 -4.64 19.05
CA ALA A 476 -13.98 -3.83 19.43
C ALA A 476 -12.68 -4.27 18.73
N ASN A 477 -12.55 -5.56 18.40
CA ASN A 477 -11.39 -6.15 17.76
C ASN A 477 -11.51 -6.24 16.22
N ARG A 478 -12.23 -5.31 15.59
CA ARG A 478 -12.46 -5.32 14.14
C ARG A 478 -12.45 -3.92 13.53
N GLN A 479 -11.77 -3.77 12.39
CA GLN A 479 -11.90 -2.63 11.48
C GLN A 479 -12.71 -3.07 10.26
N ASP A 480 -13.91 -2.51 10.10
CA ASP A 480 -14.85 -2.97 9.09
C ASP A 480 -14.61 -2.28 7.75
N GLN A 481 -14.06 -3.03 6.78
CA GLN A 481 -13.76 -2.49 5.46
C GLN A 481 -14.99 -2.02 4.67
N THR A 482 -16.20 -2.51 4.99
CA THR A 482 -17.42 -2.00 4.34
C THR A 482 -17.75 -0.58 4.80
N ILE A 483 -17.41 -0.25 6.06
CA ILE A 483 -17.56 1.07 6.65
C ILE A 483 -16.39 1.96 6.24
N ASP A 484 -15.16 1.47 6.36
CA ASP A 484 -13.96 2.26 6.14
C ASP A 484 -13.83 2.72 4.68
N ASN A 485 -14.10 1.85 3.70
CA ASN A 485 -14.02 2.24 2.29
C ASN A 485 -15.14 3.21 1.88
N GLN A 486 -16.32 3.15 2.51
CA GLN A 486 -17.38 4.15 2.30
C GLN A 486 -16.99 5.51 2.90
N LYS A 487 -16.44 5.50 4.12
CA LYS A 487 -16.07 6.70 4.88
C LYS A 487 -14.86 7.44 4.31
N HIS A 488 -13.88 6.70 3.79
CA HIS A 488 -12.62 7.25 3.30
C HIS A 488 -12.65 7.39 1.78
N HIS A 489 -12.30 8.57 1.28
CA HIS A 489 -12.47 8.94 -0.14
C HIS A 489 -11.16 9.13 -0.88
N PHE A 490 -10.12 9.65 -0.22
CA PHE A 490 -8.89 10.07 -0.90
C PHE A 490 -7.65 9.29 -0.43
N ARG A 491 -6.67 9.11 -1.32
CA ARG A 491 -5.46 8.34 -1.04
C ARG A 491 -4.55 8.94 0.03
N ASP A 492 -4.61 10.25 0.22
CA ASP A 492 -3.87 10.98 1.26
C ASP A 492 -4.50 10.90 2.65
N GLU A 493 -5.68 10.26 2.77
CA GLU A 493 -6.26 9.96 4.09
C GLU A 493 -5.50 8.82 4.79
N PRO A 494 -5.34 8.87 6.13
CA PRO A 494 -4.55 7.88 6.87
C PRO A 494 -4.93 6.41 6.61
N TYR A 495 -6.21 6.14 6.36
CA TYR A 495 -6.70 4.79 6.07
C TYR A 495 -6.11 4.20 4.78
N TYR A 496 -6.06 4.96 3.68
CA TYR A 496 -5.47 4.50 2.43
C TYR A 496 -3.96 4.66 2.43
N ALA A 497 -3.44 5.80 2.91
CA ALA A 497 -2.01 6.08 2.95
C ALA A 497 -1.21 5.02 3.73
N SER A 498 -1.80 4.44 4.79
CA SER A 498 -1.16 3.36 5.56
C SER A 498 -0.97 2.03 4.80
N LYS A 499 -1.66 1.86 3.66
CA LYS A 499 -1.66 0.62 2.84
C LYS A 499 -0.83 0.76 1.56
N GLU A 500 -0.23 1.93 1.34
CA GLU A 500 0.59 2.25 0.18
C GLU A 500 2.03 1.72 0.37
N TYR A 501 2.63 1.31 -0.74
CA TYR A 501 3.98 0.78 -0.83
C TYR A 501 4.53 1.06 -2.25
N ASP A 502 5.85 1.11 -2.38
CA ASP A 502 6.46 1.25 -3.70
C ASP A 502 6.70 -0.14 -4.31
N MET A 503 6.12 -0.39 -5.48
CA MET A 503 6.37 -1.62 -6.24
C MET A 503 7.83 -1.69 -6.70
N GLY A 504 8.49 -0.53 -6.87
CA GLY A 504 9.91 -0.46 -7.21
C GLY A 504 10.83 -1.14 -6.19
N ASP A 505 10.37 -1.31 -4.94
CA ASP A 505 11.11 -2.02 -3.89
C ASP A 505 11.07 -3.55 -4.03
N ILE A 506 10.28 -4.09 -4.97
CA ILE A 506 10.21 -5.54 -5.19
C ILE A 506 11.40 -5.97 -6.05
N GLU A 507 12.42 -6.53 -5.42
CA GLU A 507 13.67 -6.97 -6.09
C GLU A 507 13.71 -8.47 -6.38
N VAL A 508 12.95 -9.28 -5.64
CA VAL A 508 12.92 -10.73 -5.82
C VAL A 508 12.31 -11.11 -7.18
N PRO A 509 12.72 -12.23 -7.79
CA PRO A 509 12.08 -12.78 -8.98
C PRO A 509 10.56 -12.81 -8.89
N LEU A 510 9.89 -12.39 -9.95
CA LEU A 510 8.45 -12.18 -10.01
C LEU A 510 7.84 -12.83 -11.26
N LEU A 511 6.80 -13.65 -11.08
CA LEU A 511 5.90 -14.07 -12.15
C LEU A 511 4.48 -13.57 -11.86
N SER A 512 4.10 -12.45 -12.47
CA SER A 512 2.74 -11.90 -12.39
C SER A 512 1.82 -12.64 -13.35
N VAL A 513 0.75 -13.25 -12.84
CA VAL A 513 -0.23 -13.96 -13.69
C VAL A 513 -1.55 -13.19 -13.65
N GLY A 514 -1.88 -12.50 -14.75
CA GLY A 514 -3.13 -11.76 -14.90
C GLY A 514 -4.14 -12.53 -15.76
N ASN A 515 -5.43 -12.24 -15.60
CA ASN A 515 -6.50 -12.89 -16.35
C ASN A 515 -7.32 -11.86 -17.13
N TRP A 516 -7.49 -12.08 -18.44
CA TRP A 516 -8.27 -11.18 -19.30
C TRP A 516 -9.74 -11.06 -18.89
N GLY A 517 -10.27 -12.04 -18.14
CA GLY A 517 -11.60 -12.02 -17.55
C GLY A 517 -11.71 -11.23 -16.25
N GLY A 518 -10.59 -10.90 -15.60
CA GLY A 518 -10.52 -10.23 -14.29
C GLY A 518 -10.77 -8.73 -14.33
N ILE A 519 -11.68 -8.27 -15.21
CA ILE A 519 -11.87 -6.87 -15.64
C ILE A 519 -12.41 -5.90 -14.58
N LEU A 520 -12.53 -6.33 -13.33
CA LEU A 520 -13.18 -5.60 -12.23
C LEU A 520 -12.44 -5.67 -10.89
N LEU A 521 -11.30 -6.35 -10.82
CA LEU A 521 -10.51 -6.43 -9.60
C LEU A 521 -9.00 -6.59 -9.87
N HIS A 522 -8.57 -7.72 -10.42
CA HIS A 522 -7.15 -8.09 -10.40
C HIS A 522 -6.38 -7.70 -11.67
N LEU A 523 -7.04 -7.65 -12.82
CA LEU A 523 -6.39 -7.48 -14.13
C LEU A 523 -5.44 -6.27 -14.16
N ARG A 524 -5.94 -5.10 -13.74
CA ARG A 524 -5.14 -3.88 -13.67
C ARG A 524 -3.92 -4.05 -12.76
N GLY A 525 -4.10 -4.66 -11.60
CA GLY A 525 -3.06 -4.84 -10.60
C GLY A 525 -1.93 -5.77 -11.04
N ASN A 526 -2.23 -6.84 -11.76
CA ASN A 526 -1.18 -7.71 -12.30
C ASN A 526 -0.32 -7.02 -13.35
N VAL A 527 -0.96 -6.23 -14.22
CA VAL A 527 -0.28 -5.50 -15.30
C VAL A 527 0.58 -4.37 -14.73
N GLU A 528 0.00 -3.52 -13.86
CA GLU A 528 0.74 -2.42 -13.23
C GLU A 528 1.81 -2.93 -12.26
N GLY A 529 1.53 -3.98 -11.49
CA GLY A 529 2.47 -4.64 -10.59
C GLY A 529 3.72 -5.13 -11.32
N PHE A 530 3.55 -5.84 -12.45
CA PHE A 530 4.67 -6.22 -13.32
C PHE A 530 5.42 -5.00 -13.88
N THR A 531 4.67 -4.01 -14.38
CA THR A 531 5.25 -2.83 -15.04
C THR A 531 6.18 -2.06 -14.11
N HIS A 532 5.76 -1.87 -12.85
CA HIS A 532 6.45 -1.03 -11.87
C HIS A 532 7.33 -1.80 -10.88
N ALA A 533 7.32 -3.14 -10.86
CA ALA A 533 8.23 -3.91 -10.02
C ALA A 533 9.71 -3.65 -10.39
N GLY A 534 10.56 -3.50 -9.37
CA GLY A 534 12.01 -3.28 -9.53
C GLY A 534 12.83 -4.53 -9.85
N SER A 535 12.19 -5.69 -9.91
CA SER A 535 12.84 -6.98 -10.10
C SER A 535 13.49 -7.09 -11.48
N GLU A 536 14.73 -7.61 -11.50
CA GLU A 536 15.46 -7.93 -12.73
C GLU A 536 14.79 -9.10 -13.48
N PHE A 537 14.33 -10.11 -12.73
CA PHE A 537 13.66 -11.30 -13.25
C PHE A 537 12.15 -11.19 -13.06
N LYS A 538 11.50 -10.37 -13.90
CA LYS A 538 10.05 -10.22 -13.90
C LYS A 538 9.40 -10.73 -15.18
N TYR A 539 8.28 -11.43 -15.00
CA TYR A 539 7.51 -12.05 -16.08
C TYR A 539 6.02 -11.74 -15.92
N LEU A 540 5.35 -11.41 -17.01
CA LEU A 540 3.90 -11.22 -17.11
C LEU A 540 3.30 -12.37 -17.92
N ARG A 541 2.36 -13.08 -17.34
CA ARG A 541 1.59 -14.12 -18.01
C ARG A 541 0.12 -13.76 -18.00
N MET A 542 -0.47 -13.56 -19.17
CA MET A 542 -1.91 -13.36 -19.32
C MET A 542 -2.60 -14.67 -19.69
N ILE A 543 -3.63 -15.02 -18.94
CA ILE A 543 -4.44 -16.22 -19.08
C ILE A 543 -5.92 -15.89 -19.33
N THR A 544 -6.71 -16.94 -19.56
CA THR A 544 -8.18 -16.93 -19.58
C THR A 544 -8.70 -18.02 -18.66
N GLY A 545 -10.02 -17.99 -18.38
CA GLY A 545 -10.69 -18.96 -17.55
C GLY A 545 -11.23 -18.37 -16.25
N ARG A 546 -11.92 -19.19 -15.46
CA ARG A 546 -12.47 -18.78 -14.17
C ARG A 546 -11.34 -18.52 -13.17
N HIS A 547 -11.51 -17.57 -12.27
CA HIS A 547 -10.46 -17.10 -11.36
C HIS A 547 -9.65 -18.17 -10.59
N ASP A 548 -10.27 -19.28 -10.18
CA ASP A 548 -9.66 -20.34 -9.36
C ASP A 548 -9.06 -21.49 -10.18
N LEU A 549 -9.68 -21.88 -11.30
CA LEU A 549 -9.36 -23.15 -11.95
C LEU A 549 -7.99 -23.18 -12.67
N PRO A 550 -7.59 -22.16 -13.45
CA PRO A 550 -6.31 -22.14 -14.14
C PRO A 550 -5.11 -22.29 -13.22
N PHE A 551 -5.21 -21.84 -11.97
CA PHE A 551 -4.15 -22.04 -10.97
C PHE A 551 -3.83 -23.51 -10.71
N TYR A 552 -4.78 -24.43 -10.97
CA TYR A 552 -4.66 -25.87 -10.76
C TYR A 552 -4.60 -26.69 -12.07
N TYR A 553 -4.54 -26.06 -13.25
CA TYR A 553 -4.35 -26.79 -14.52
C TYR A 553 -2.92 -27.31 -14.62
N ASP A 554 -2.74 -28.54 -15.14
CA ASP A 554 -1.44 -29.20 -15.16
C ASP A 554 -0.37 -28.36 -15.88
N GLU A 555 -0.75 -27.73 -17.01
CA GLU A 555 0.14 -26.86 -17.79
C GLU A 555 0.52 -25.57 -17.06
N GLU A 556 -0.37 -25.02 -16.24
CA GLU A 556 -0.16 -23.78 -15.50
C GLU A 556 0.61 -24.02 -14.20
N VAL A 557 0.34 -25.14 -13.53
CA VAL A 557 1.10 -25.61 -12.36
C VAL A 557 2.54 -25.93 -12.76
N GLU A 558 2.78 -26.48 -13.97
CA GLU A 558 4.15 -26.68 -14.44
C GLU A 558 4.91 -25.36 -14.64
N VAL A 559 4.23 -24.29 -15.10
CA VAL A 559 4.85 -22.96 -15.19
C VAL A 559 5.21 -22.44 -13.80
N GLN A 560 4.28 -22.53 -12.83
CA GLN A 560 4.54 -22.16 -11.43
C GLN A 560 5.74 -22.92 -10.87
N ARG A 561 5.74 -24.25 -11.04
CA ARG A 561 6.79 -25.15 -10.54
C ARG A 561 8.13 -24.87 -11.20
N SER A 562 8.16 -24.72 -12.52
CA SER A 562 9.40 -24.42 -13.24
C SER A 562 10.02 -23.10 -12.82
N PHE A 563 9.20 -22.07 -12.58
CA PHE A 563 9.68 -20.78 -12.10
C PHE A 563 10.20 -20.89 -10.66
N LEU A 564 9.44 -21.52 -9.76
CA LEU A 564 9.84 -21.70 -8.37
C LEU A 564 11.12 -22.55 -8.26
N ASP A 565 11.21 -23.66 -8.99
CA ASP A 565 12.37 -24.55 -8.97
C ASP A 565 13.66 -23.80 -9.37
N ALA A 566 13.60 -22.90 -10.35
CA ALA A 566 14.74 -22.10 -10.77
C ALA A 566 15.30 -21.23 -9.63
N PHE A 567 14.43 -20.55 -8.87
CA PHE A 567 14.85 -19.57 -7.86
C PHE A 567 14.94 -20.11 -6.43
N LEU A 568 14.22 -21.19 -6.12
CA LEU A 568 14.17 -21.80 -4.79
C LEU A 568 15.06 -23.04 -4.66
N LYS A 569 15.27 -23.79 -5.75
CA LYS A 569 16.12 -24.99 -5.79
C LYS A 569 17.39 -24.83 -6.63
N GLY A 570 17.46 -23.81 -7.48
CA GLY A 570 18.54 -23.68 -8.47
C GLY A 570 18.37 -24.61 -9.68
N GLU A 571 17.19 -25.20 -9.86
CA GLU A 571 16.88 -26.14 -10.94
C GLU A 571 16.20 -25.42 -12.12
N ASP A 572 16.99 -24.66 -12.88
CA ASP A 572 16.46 -23.83 -13.96
C ASP A 572 16.35 -24.59 -15.30
N ARG A 573 15.22 -25.29 -15.49
CA ARG A 573 14.96 -26.12 -16.68
C ARG A 573 14.71 -25.32 -17.97
N VAL A 574 14.19 -24.11 -17.84
CA VAL A 574 13.70 -23.29 -18.97
C VAL A 574 14.63 -22.09 -19.22
N GLY A 575 15.31 -21.60 -18.18
CA GLY A 575 16.17 -20.43 -18.22
C GLY A 575 15.58 -19.19 -17.56
N TRP A 576 14.71 -19.33 -16.56
CA TRP A 576 14.08 -18.22 -15.85
C TRP A 576 15.10 -17.28 -15.17
N SER A 577 16.23 -17.84 -14.73
CA SER A 577 17.32 -17.11 -14.07
C SER A 577 18.38 -16.58 -15.06
N GLN A 578 18.15 -16.73 -16.36
CA GLN A 578 19.05 -16.28 -17.42
C GLN A 578 18.43 -15.09 -18.15
N PRO A 579 19.00 -13.88 -18.05
CA PRO A 579 18.46 -12.70 -18.71
C PRO A 579 18.23 -12.91 -20.21
N GLY A 580 17.02 -12.61 -20.69
CA GLY A 580 16.63 -12.73 -22.09
C GLY A 580 16.38 -14.16 -22.60
N LYS A 581 16.53 -15.19 -21.76
CA LYS A 581 16.29 -16.58 -22.17
C LYS A 581 14.80 -16.94 -22.22
N VAL A 582 14.02 -16.42 -21.29
CA VAL A 582 12.55 -16.51 -21.29
C VAL A 582 11.97 -15.16 -21.66
N PRO A 583 11.01 -15.09 -22.61
CA PRO A 583 10.30 -13.86 -22.91
C PRO A 583 9.59 -13.31 -21.66
N PRO A 584 9.75 -12.02 -21.33
CA PRO A 584 9.14 -11.42 -20.15
C PRO A 584 7.61 -11.32 -20.23
N VAL A 585 6.99 -11.48 -21.40
CA VAL A 585 5.55 -11.35 -21.58
C VAL A 585 5.00 -12.52 -22.39
N SER A 586 4.06 -13.26 -21.81
CA SER A 586 3.32 -14.35 -22.46
C SER A 586 1.83 -14.09 -22.39
N ILE A 587 1.13 -14.01 -23.52
CA ILE A 587 -0.29 -13.66 -23.56
C ILE A 587 -1.13 -14.66 -24.34
N VAL A 588 -2.39 -14.85 -23.92
CA VAL A 588 -3.41 -15.55 -24.70
C VAL A 588 -4.13 -14.55 -25.61
N LEU A 589 -4.26 -14.89 -26.90
CA LEU A 589 -4.94 -14.12 -27.93
C LEU A 589 -6.40 -14.58 -28.09
N ARG A 590 -7.34 -13.75 -27.65
CA ARG A 590 -8.79 -13.98 -27.71
C ARG A 590 -9.31 -13.71 -29.14
N LYS A 591 -9.19 -14.73 -29.98
CA LYS A 591 -9.70 -14.76 -31.37
C LYS A 591 -10.90 -15.69 -31.52
N GLY A 592 -11.95 -15.23 -32.18
CA GLY A 592 -13.17 -16.00 -32.40
C GLY A 592 -14.06 -16.10 -31.15
N ASN A 593 -15.20 -16.78 -31.31
CA ASN A 593 -16.17 -17.03 -30.25
C ASN A 593 -16.13 -18.50 -29.82
N VAL A 594 -15.35 -18.81 -28.79
CA VAL A 594 -15.25 -20.17 -28.23
C VAL A 594 -16.26 -20.42 -27.11
N GLY A 595 -17.07 -19.42 -26.76
CA GLY A 595 -17.93 -19.39 -25.57
C GLY A 595 -17.20 -18.88 -24.33
N PHE A 596 -17.85 -19.05 -23.16
CA PHE A 596 -17.32 -18.68 -21.85
C PHE A 596 -17.58 -19.81 -20.85
N ASN A 597 -16.77 -19.87 -19.80
CA ASN A 597 -16.77 -20.87 -18.73
C ASN A 597 -16.70 -22.31 -19.27
N ASP A 598 -15.85 -22.52 -20.29
CA ASP A 598 -15.60 -23.80 -20.95
C ASP A 598 -14.08 -23.94 -21.20
N ALA A 599 -13.39 -24.50 -20.20
CA ALA A 599 -11.93 -24.57 -20.18
C ALA A 599 -11.33 -25.32 -21.39
N GLU A 600 -12.02 -26.35 -21.89
CA GLU A 600 -11.54 -27.11 -23.05
C GLU A 600 -11.64 -26.30 -24.34
N LYS A 601 -12.70 -25.51 -24.52
CA LYS A 601 -12.82 -24.64 -25.70
C LYS A 601 -11.89 -23.44 -25.64
N GLU A 602 -11.62 -22.91 -24.45
CA GLU A 602 -10.69 -21.78 -24.28
C GLU A 602 -9.24 -22.14 -24.66
N LYS A 603 -8.87 -23.43 -24.65
CA LYS A 603 -7.57 -23.90 -25.19
C LYS A 603 -7.37 -23.62 -26.69
N ALA A 604 -8.45 -23.31 -27.42
CA ALA A 604 -8.34 -22.90 -28.82
C ALA A 604 -7.70 -21.52 -29.01
N TYR A 605 -7.66 -20.69 -27.95
CA TYR A 605 -6.95 -19.43 -27.99
C TYR A 605 -5.45 -19.64 -28.08
N GLN A 606 -4.80 -18.93 -29.00
CA GLN A 606 -3.37 -19.06 -29.24
C GLN A 606 -2.57 -18.27 -28.20
N ARG A 607 -1.45 -18.83 -27.75
CA ARG A 607 -0.48 -18.14 -26.90
C ARG A 607 0.59 -17.46 -27.74
N ARG A 608 0.99 -16.24 -27.36
CA ARG A 608 2.07 -15.49 -28.00
C ARG A 608 3.03 -14.90 -26.97
N GLU A 609 4.31 -14.94 -27.30
CA GLU A 609 5.40 -14.37 -26.50
C GLU A 609 5.84 -13.00 -27.04
N GLU A 610 6.17 -12.09 -26.13
CA GLU A 610 6.62 -10.73 -26.39
C GLU A 610 7.79 -10.34 -25.46
N THR A 611 8.61 -9.39 -25.90
CA THR A 611 9.81 -8.94 -25.20
C THR A 611 9.57 -7.79 -24.23
N GLU A 612 8.38 -7.20 -24.22
CA GLU A 612 8.06 -6.04 -23.39
C GLU A 612 6.54 -5.81 -23.26
N TRP A 613 6.17 -5.07 -22.21
CA TRP A 613 4.83 -4.55 -22.00
C TRP A 613 4.89 -3.04 -21.65
N PRO A 614 4.05 -2.18 -22.26
CA PRO A 614 3.21 -2.47 -23.42
C PRO A 614 4.03 -2.93 -24.63
N ILE A 615 3.42 -3.65 -25.55
CA ILE A 615 4.12 -4.20 -26.73
C ILE A 615 4.70 -3.02 -27.56
N ALA A 616 6.00 -2.99 -27.87
CA ALA A 616 6.63 -1.80 -28.49
C ALA A 616 6.01 -1.36 -29.80
N ARG A 617 5.58 -2.31 -30.64
CA ARG A 617 4.96 -2.01 -31.93
C ARG A 617 3.50 -1.53 -31.83
N THR A 618 2.97 -1.31 -30.62
CA THR A 618 1.60 -0.82 -30.42
C THR A 618 1.39 0.53 -31.12
N GLN A 619 0.36 0.59 -31.96
CA GLN A 619 -0.14 1.81 -32.56
C GLN A 619 -1.41 2.23 -31.81
N TYR A 620 -1.31 3.29 -31.01
CA TYR A 620 -2.44 3.87 -30.32
C TYR A 620 -3.29 4.68 -31.31
N THR A 621 -4.41 4.11 -31.72
CA THR A 621 -5.28 4.65 -32.78
C THR A 621 -6.56 5.21 -32.18
N ASN A 622 -6.85 6.48 -32.47
CA ASN A 622 -8.08 7.13 -32.02
C ASN A 622 -9.26 6.71 -32.91
N TYR A 623 -10.31 6.20 -32.28
CA TYR A 623 -11.62 5.99 -32.88
C TYR A 623 -12.56 7.07 -32.34
N HIS A 624 -12.89 8.03 -33.19
CA HIS A 624 -13.69 9.20 -32.86
C HIS A 624 -15.18 8.84 -32.77
N LEU A 625 -15.81 9.27 -31.69
CA LEU A 625 -17.25 9.15 -31.50
C LEU A 625 -17.94 10.20 -32.39
N THR A 626 -19.02 9.81 -33.06
CA THR A 626 -19.85 10.74 -33.84
C THR A 626 -21.24 10.91 -33.22
N PRO A 627 -21.94 12.04 -33.48
CA PRO A 627 -23.31 12.23 -33.00
C PRO A 627 -24.32 11.19 -33.53
N ASP A 628 -23.96 10.46 -34.59
CA ASP A 628 -24.78 9.41 -35.21
C ASP A 628 -24.49 8.01 -34.63
N PHE A 629 -23.90 7.94 -33.42
CA PHE A 629 -23.63 6.69 -32.70
C PHE A 629 -22.60 5.76 -33.37
N THR A 630 -21.62 6.33 -34.07
CA THR A 630 -20.53 5.56 -34.71
C THR A 630 -19.16 5.85 -34.10
N LEU A 631 -18.22 4.91 -34.28
CA LEU A 631 -16.79 5.06 -33.99
C LEU A 631 -16.01 5.03 -35.31
N THR A 632 -15.22 6.05 -35.61
CA THR A 632 -14.45 6.15 -36.87
C THR A 632 -12.99 6.46 -36.61
N ASP A 633 -12.08 5.81 -37.32
CA ASP A 633 -10.63 6.08 -37.27
C ASP A 633 -10.21 7.37 -37.99
N THR A 634 -11.13 7.96 -38.76
CA THR A 634 -11.00 9.30 -39.33
C THR A 634 -11.85 10.32 -38.56
N PRO A 635 -11.31 11.50 -38.20
CA PRO A 635 -12.10 12.56 -37.59
C PRO A 635 -13.10 13.14 -38.59
N SER A 636 -14.38 13.22 -38.20
CA SER A 636 -15.42 13.89 -38.99
C SER A 636 -15.12 15.38 -39.11
N THR A 637 -15.08 15.93 -40.32
CA THR A 637 -14.89 17.38 -40.53
C THR A 637 -15.90 17.94 -41.53
N PRO A 638 -16.64 19.02 -41.19
CA PRO A 638 -16.76 19.65 -39.86
C PRO A 638 -17.69 18.83 -38.93
N ILE A 639 -17.39 18.76 -37.63
CA ILE A 639 -18.29 18.18 -36.63
C ILE A 639 -19.41 19.18 -36.34
N PRO A 640 -20.69 18.89 -36.66
CA PRO A 640 -21.80 19.77 -36.28
C PRO A 640 -21.88 19.90 -34.76
N LYS A 641 -22.26 21.09 -34.27
CA LYS A 641 -22.57 21.25 -32.84
C LYS A 641 -23.75 20.35 -32.49
N ASN A 642 -23.52 19.37 -31.63
CA ASN A 642 -24.54 18.44 -31.17
C ASN A 642 -24.30 18.06 -29.70
N LYS A 643 -25.34 17.57 -29.03
CA LYS A 643 -25.31 17.15 -27.64
C LYS A 643 -26.16 15.90 -27.47
N LEU A 644 -25.52 14.78 -27.13
CA LEU A 644 -26.21 13.55 -26.74
C LEU A 644 -26.46 13.56 -25.23
N THR A 645 -27.60 13.04 -24.79
CA THR A 645 -28.06 13.17 -23.39
C THR A 645 -28.57 11.84 -22.87
N TYR A 646 -28.23 11.52 -21.62
CA TYR A 646 -28.74 10.36 -20.91
C TYR A 646 -28.93 10.69 -19.42
N ARG A 647 -29.72 9.90 -18.70
CA ARG A 647 -29.97 10.09 -17.27
C ARG A 647 -28.71 9.75 -16.46
N SER A 648 -28.33 10.58 -15.50
CA SER A 648 -27.04 10.46 -14.78
C SER A 648 -26.94 9.31 -13.80
N LEU A 649 -28.06 8.93 -13.16
CA LEU A 649 -28.12 7.81 -12.24
C LEU A 649 -28.74 6.60 -12.91
N GLY A 650 -28.02 5.48 -12.87
CA GLY A 650 -28.50 4.18 -13.33
C GLY A 650 -27.98 3.05 -12.45
N THR A 651 -28.66 1.92 -12.54
CA THR A 651 -28.25 0.65 -11.95
C THR A 651 -27.99 -0.36 -13.07
N MET A 652 -27.43 -1.52 -12.76
CA MET A 652 -27.24 -2.57 -13.76
C MET A 652 -28.55 -3.03 -14.42
N GLN A 653 -29.67 -3.00 -13.69
CA GLN A 653 -31.00 -3.37 -14.22
C GLN A 653 -31.71 -2.21 -14.94
N ASN A 654 -31.30 -0.97 -14.69
CA ASN A 654 -31.88 0.23 -15.29
C ASN A 654 -30.77 1.23 -15.65
N SER A 655 -29.87 0.80 -16.53
CA SER A 655 -28.76 1.61 -17.02
C SER A 655 -29.23 2.50 -18.17
N HIS A 656 -28.79 3.75 -18.18
CA HIS A 656 -29.00 4.66 -19.30
C HIS A 656 -27.67 4.89 -19.98
N LEU A 657 -27.57 4.55 -21.26
CA LEU A 657 -26.30 4.55 -21.98
C LEU A 657 -26.41 5.08 -23.39
N LEU A 658 -25.27 5.57 -23.89
CA LEU A 658 -25.02 5.87 -25.30
C LEU A 658 -24.08 4.79 -25.84
N GLN A 659 -24.37 4.25 -27.02
CA GLN A 659 -23.60 3.16 -27.61
C GLN A 659 -23.03 3.61 -28.96
N PHE A 660 -21.71 3.51 -29.14
CA PHE A 660 -21.01 3.89 -30.36
C PHE A 660 -20.35 2.67 -30.98
N THR A 661 -20.59 2.42 -32.26
CA THR A 661 -20.14 1.18 -32.93
C THR A 661 -19.23 1.50 -34.12
N THR A 662 -18.13 0.75 -34.27
CA THR A 662 -17.28 0.85 -35.46
C THR A 662 -18.03 0.35 -36.70
N PRO A 663 -17.64 0.78 -37.93
CA PRO A 663 -17.93 -0.02 -39.11
C PRO A 663 -17.34 -1.44 -38.96
N PRO A 664 -17.80 -2.42 -39.77
CA PRO A 664 -17.15 -3.73 -39.79
C PRO A 664 -15.69 -3.56 -40.17
N PHE A 665 -14.80 -4.21 -39.43
CA PHE A 665 -13.38 -4.21 -39.75
C PHE A 665 -13.16 -4.89 -41.10
N THR A 666 -12.36 -4.26 -41.96
CA THR A 666 -12.13 -4.73 -43.34
C THR A 666 -11.05 -5.82 -43.42
N HIS A 667 -10.21 -5.90 -42.41
CA HIS A 667 -9.14 -6.85 -42.20
C HIS A 667 -9.12 -7.27 -40.73
N GLU A 668 -8.40 -8.36 -40.42
CA GLU A 668 -8.18 -8.77 -39.04
C GLU A 668 -7.33 -7.72 -38.30
N THR A 669 -7.76 -7.32 -37.11
CA THR A 669 -7.07 -6.30 -36.31
C THR A 669 -6.96 -6.76 -34.87
N GLU A 670 -5.74 -6.80 -34.36
CA GLU A 670 -5.51 -7.08 -32.96
C GLU A 670 -5.52 -5.79 -32.14
N ILE A 671 -6.24 -5.82 -31.03
CA ILE A 671 -6.24 -4.78 -30.00
C ILE A 671 -5.70 -5.41 -28.72
N THR A 672 -4.51 -5.00 -28.28
CA THR A 672 -3.86 -5.51 -27.06
C THR A 672 -3.14 -4.41 -26.31
N GLY A 673 -3.53 -4.14 -25.07
CA GLY A 673 -2.89 -3.13 -24.24
C GLY A 673 -3.88 -2.25 -23.48
N HIS A 674 -3.37 -1.11 -22.99
CA HIS A 674 -4.14 -0.11 -22.25
C HIS A 674 -5.02 0.74 -23.18
N ILE A 675 -6.19 1.15 -22.69
CA ILE A 675 -7.17 1.95 -23.44
C ILE A 675 -7.49 3.22 -22.64
N VAL A 676 -7.67 4.33 -23.34
CA VAL A 676 -8.16 5.58 -22.78
C VAL A 676 -9.30 6.12 -23.64
N ALA A 677 -10.32 6.71 -23.02
CA ALA A 677 -11.35 7.44 -23.73
C ALA A 677 -11.32 8.92 -23.35
N HIS A 678 -11.18 9.79 -24.34
CA HIS A 678 -11.26 11.23 -24.19
C HIS A 678 -12.68 11.70 -24.50
N LEU A 679 -13.36 12.29 -23.51
CA LEU A 679 -14.76 12.68 -23.58
C LEU A 679 -14.97 14.13 -23.12
N ASN A 680 -15.88 14.84 -23.78
CA ASN A 680 -16.32 16.20 -23.44
C ASN A 680 -17.72 16.14 -22.81
N ILE A 681 -17.78 16.22 -21.48
CA ILE A 681 -18.97 15.92 -20.70
C ILE A 681 -19.51 17.13 -19.93
N SER A 682 -20.81 17.15 -19.67
CA SER A 682 -21.41 18.08 -18.71
C SER A 682 -22.59 17.43 -17.99
N ALA A 683 -23.04 18.06 -16.90
CA ALA A 683 -24.29 17.70 -16.22
C ALA A 683 -25.32 18.81 -16.34
N SER A 684 -26.61 18.48 -16.25
CA SER A 684 -27.69 19.44 -16.01
C SER A 684 -28.69 18.92 -14.99
N PRO A 685 -29.37 19.79 -14.22
CA PRO A 685 -30.46 19.38 -13.34
C PRO A 685 -31.58 18.69 -14.11
N ASP A 686 -32.34 17.84 -13.41
CA ASP A 686 -33.65 17.43 -13.89
C ASP A 686 -34.66 18.54 -13.57
N PRO A 687 -35.38 19.13 -14.55
CA PRO A 687 -36.41 20.14 -14.27
C PRO A 687 -37.51 19.67 -13.31
N ALA A 688 -37.70 18.36 -13.16
CA ALA A 688 -38.65 17.77 -12.22
C ALA A 688 -38.09 17.60 -10.79
N CYS A 689 -36.81 17.91 -10.55
CA CYS A 689 -36.15 17.71 -9.27
C CYS A 689 -35.46 19.00 -8.79
N PRO A 690 -35.55 19.37 -7.50
CA PRO A 690 -34.88 20.56 -6.98
C PRO A 690 -33.36 20.40 -6.80
N THR A 691 -32.82 19.18 -6.94
CA THR A 691 -31.39 18.93 -6.73
C THR A 691 -30.58 19.35 -7.95
N VAL A 692 -29.41 19.92 -7.69
CA VAL A 692 -28.46 20.36 -8.71
C VAL A 692 -27.26 19.41 -8.66
N PRO A 693 -26.95 18.69 -9.75
CA PRO A 693 -25.86 17.73 -9.75
C PRO A 693 -24.53 18.46 -9.50
N SER A 694 -23.70 17.88 -8.63
CA SER A 694 -22.39 18.42 -8.23
C SER A 694 -21.22 17.54 -8.68
N ASP A 695 -21.51 16.45 -9.41
CA ASP A 695 -20.51 15.56 -9.97
C ASP A 695 -21.07 14.75 -11.15
N ILE A 696 -20.21 14.04 -11.86
CA ILE A 696 -20.57 13.12 -12.95
C ILE A 696 -19.78 11.83 -12.75
N ASP A 697 -20.46 10.71 -12.72
CA ASP A 697 -19.81 9.39 -12.76
C ASP A 697 -19.97 8.78 -14.17
N LEU A 698 -18.86 8.33 -14.74
CA LEU A 698 -18.79 7.69 -16.06
C LEU A 698 -18.46 6.21 -15.92
N PHE A 699 -19.21 5.38 -16.64
CA PHE A 699 -18.99 3.94 -16.77
C PHE A 699 -18.81 3.61 -18.23
N LEU A 700 -17.63 3.12 -18.60
CA LEU A 700 -17.31 2.70 -19.94
C LEU A 700 -17.29 1.19 -20.06
N THR A 701 -17.85 0.65 -21.13
CA THR A 701 -17.78 -0.78 -21.45
C THR A 701 -17.40 -0.94 -22.91
N LEU A 702 -16.35 -1.71 -23.16
CA LEU A 702 -15.93 -2.06 -24.51
C LEU A 702 -16.44 -3.48 -24.83
N ARG A 703 -17.12 -3.66 -25.96
CA ARG A 703 -17.64 -4.97 -26.41
C ARG A 703 -17.12 -5.32 -27.79
N TYR A 704 -17.08 -6.62 -28.08
CA TYR A 704 -16.77 -7.17 -29.40
C TYR A 704 -18.02 -7.86 -29.96
N LEU A 705 -18.42 -7.46 -31.16
CA LEU A 705 -19.40 -8.19 -31.95
C LEU A 705 -18.66 -8.96 -33.04
N GLY A 706 -18.88 -10.27 -33.10
CA GLY A 706 -18.32 -11.13 -34.14
C GLY A 706 -18.84 -10.79 -35.54
N PRO A 707 -18.28 -11.39 -36.60
CA PRO A 707 -18.73 -11.17 -37.98
C PRO A 707 -20.20 -11.53 -38.23
N ASP A 708 -20.80 -12.36 -37.37
CA ASP A 708 -22.22 -12.71 -37.39
C ASP A 708 -23.13 -11.67 -36.69
N GLY A 709 -22.55 -10.60 -36.16
CA GLY A 709 -23.23 -9.52 -35.45
C GLY A 709 -23.60 -9.84 -34.00
N LYS A 710 -23.21 -11.00 -33.47
CA LYS A 710 -23.47 -11.37 -32.06
C LYS A 710 -22.33 -10.93 -31.17
N GLU A 711 -22.65 -10.56 -29.94
CA GLU A 711 -21.64 -10.29 -28.93
C GLU A 711 -20.86 -11.56 -28.57
N VAL A 712 -19.54 -11.42 -28.49
CA VAL A 712 -18.63 -12.43 -27.99
C VAL A 712 -18.39 -12.15 -26.52
N PHE A 713 -18.79 -13.10 -25.66
CA PHE A 713 -18.52 -13.04 -24.22
C PHE A 713 -17.29 -13.86 -23.87
N TYR A 714 -16.62 -13.43 -22.81
CA TYR A 714 -15.46 -14.10 -22.24
C TYR A 714 -15.77 -14.60 -20.84
N THR A 715 -14.94 -15.51 -20.32
CA THR A 715 -15.05 -16.01 -18.96
C THR A 715 -14.62 -14.94 -17.97
N GLY A 716 -15.54 -14.47 -17.14
CA GLY A 716 -15.28 -13.57 -16.02
C GLY A 716 -14.83 -14.30 -14.75
N THR A 717 -14.58 -13.54 -13.69
CA THR A 717 -14.06 -14.02 -12.40
C THR A 717 -14.84 -15.22 -11.85
N ALA A 718 -16.18 -15.22 -11.90
CA ALA A 718 -17.00 -16.30 -11.34
C ALA A 718 -17.40 -17.38 -12.37
N GLY A 719 -16.88 -17.28 -13.60
CA GLY A 719 -17.34 -18.05 -14.75
C GLY A 719 -18.56 -17.43 -15.43
N ASP A 720 -18.90 -16.19 -15.10
CA ASP A 720 -19.95 -15.41 -15.71
C ASP A 720 -19.51 -14.82 -17.06
N PRO A 721 -20.43 -14.55 -17.99
CA PRO A 721 -20.08 -13.92 -19.26
C PRO A 721 -19.72 -12.45 -19.04
N VAL A 722 -18.55 -12.01 -19.52
CA VAL A 722 -18.10 -10.61 -19.43
C VAL A 722 -17.79 -10.02 -20.81
N PRO A 723 -17.92 -8.68 -20.97
CA PRO A 723 -17.47 -7.98 -22.19
C PRO A 723 -15.94 -7.93 -22.28
N LEU A 724 -15.38 -7.18 -23.23
CA LEU A 724 -13.92 -7.12 -23.41
C LEU A 724 -13.19 -6.55 -22.20
N THR A 725 -13.68 -5.42 -21.69
CA THR A 725 -13.12 -4.66 -20.57
C THR A 725 -14.03 -3.50 -20.19
N LYS A 726 -13.73 -2.82 -19.08
CA LYS A 726 -14.49 -1.71 -18.50
C LYS A 726 -13.57 -0.59 -18.00
N GLY A 727 -14.14 0.60 -17.81
CA GLY A 727 -13.44 1.78 -17.31
C GLY A 727 -14.37 2.70 -16.52
N TRP A 728 -13.79 3.50 -15.64
CA TRP A 728 -14.55 4.33 -14.70
C TRP A 728 -13.86 5.67 -14.47
N LEU A 729 -14.66 6.71 -14.27
CA LEU A 729 -14.17 8.00 -13.79
C LEU A 729 -15.26 8.79 -13.08
N ARG A 730 -14.94 9.30 -11.89
CA ARG A 730 -15.65 10.40 -11.26
C ARG A 730 -15.07 11.73 -11.75
N ALA A 731 -15.88 12.55 -12.39
CA ALA A 731 -15.43 13.77 -13.06
C ALA A 731 -14.81 14.79 -12.10
N SER A 732 -15.23 14.86 -10.83
CA SER A 732 -14.56 15.70 -9.84
C SER A 732 -13.11 15.30 -9.57
N LEU A 733 -12.72 14.06 -9.90
CA LEU A 733 -11.36 13.54 -9.80
C LEU A 733 -10.66 13.45 -11.17
N ARG A 734 -11.10 14.23 -12.16
CA ARG A 734 -10.58 14.21 -13.53
C ARG A 734 -9.12 14.65 -13.68
N LYS A 735 -8.55 15.37 -12.70
CA LYS A 735 -7.20 15.95 -12.76
C LYS A 735 -6.13 14.89 -13.03
N VAL A 736 -5.47 15.00 -14.18
CA VAL A 736 -4.34 14.16 -14.57
C VAL A 736 -3.04 14.82 -14.11
N ASN A 737 -2.20 14.07 -13.41
CA ASN A 737 -0.85 14.50 -13.06
C ASN A 737 0.10 14.14 -14.20
N ARG A 738 0.30 15.10 -15.12
CA ARG A 738 1.14 14.90 -16.31
C ARG A 738 2.64 14.80 -16.00
N GLU A 739 3.06 15.32 -14.85
CA GLU A 739 4.45 15.28 -14.39
C GLU A 739 4.79 13.96 -13.66
N HIS A 740 3.80 13.12 -13.37
CA HIS A 740 4.04 11.86 -12.68
C HIS A 740 4.81 10.89 -13.60
N PRO A 741 5.88 10.22 -13.13
CA PRO A 741 6.71 9.33 -13.98
C PRO A 741 5.95 8.15 -14.59
N LYS A 742 4.86 7.73 -13.95
CA LYS A 742 3.95 6.66 -14.44
C LYS A 742 2.91 7.16 -15.45
N HIS A 743 2.81 8.47 -15.72
CA HIS A 743 1.84 8.99 -16.68
C HIS A 743 2.21 8.64 -18.12
N ARG A 744 1.22 8.20 -18.89
CA ARG A 744 1.27 8.10 -20.35
C ARG A 744 -0.03 8.66 -20.91
N GLU A 745 -0.03 9.17 -22.15
CA GLU A 745 -1.27 9.68 -22.77
C GLU A 745 -2.33 8.57 -22.88
N TRP A 746 -1.91 7.32 -23.09
CA TRP A 746 -2.78 6.14 -23.15
C TRP A 746 -3.06 5.49 -21.78
N LEU A 747 -2.48 6.01 -20.69
CA LEU A 747 -2.71 5.59 -19.30
C LEU A 747 -2.57 6.81 -18.37
N PRO A 748 -3.60 7.65 -18.25
CA PRO A 748 -3.54 8.88 -17.48
C PRO A 748 -3.28 8.59 -15.99
N HIS A 749 -2.28 9.24 -15.40
CA HIS A 749 -2.01 9.09 -13.98
C HIS A 749 -2.80 10.11 -13.17
N ARG A 750 -3.45 9.66 -12.10
CA ARG A 750 -4.20 10.51 -11.16
C ARG A 750 -3.78 10.17 -9.75
N ASP A 751 -3.46 11.16 -8.93
CA ASP A 751 -2.98 10.91 -7.56
C ASP A 751 -4.11 10.54 -6.60
N TYR A 752 -5.35 10.97 -6.90
CA TYR A 752 -6.56 10.80 -6.09
C TYR A 752 -6.44 11.34 -4.66
N THR A 753 -5.76 12.47 -4.50
CA THR A 753 -5.65 13.15 -3.20
C THR A 753 -6.81 14.13 -3.00
N SER A 754 -7.06 14.51 -1.75
CA SER A 754 -8.06 15.52 -1.40
C SER A 754 -7.87 16.86 -2.12
N ARG A 755 -6.64 17.18 -2.56
CA ARG A 755 -6.28 18.40 -3.29
C ARG A 755 -6.50 18.33 -4.79
N ASP A 756 -6.85 17.16 -5.32
CA ASP A 756 -7.09 16.96 -6.75
C ASP A 756 -8.54 17.17 -7.17
N VAL A 757 -9.43 17.41 -6.20
CA VAL A 757 -10.85 17.63 -6.44
C VAL A 757 -11.05 18.91 -7.24
N LEU A 758 -11.65 18.77 -8.41
CA LEU A 758 -12.08 19.86 -9.29
C LEU A 758 -13.60 19.90 -9.34
N SER A 759 -14.20 21.01 -8.92
CA SER A 759 -15.67 21.16 -8.91
C SER A 759 -16.29 20.88 -10.29
N VAL A 760 -17.52 20.35 -10.27
CA VAL A 760 -18.37 20.17 -11.44
C VAL A 760 -19.54 21.13 -11.32
N ILE A 761 -19.66 22.03 -12.30
CA ILE A 761 -20.67 23.08 -12.38
C ILE A 761 -21.65 22.68 -13.48
N PRO A 762 -22.96 22.61 -13.18
CA PRO A 762 -23.95 22.28 -14.18
C PRO A 762 -23.88 23.21 -15.41
N GLY A 763 -23.93 22.60 -16.59
CA GLY A 763 -23.84 23.30 -17.88
C GLY A 763 -22.42 23.58 -18.38
N GLU A 764 -21.40 23.53 -17.51
CA GLU A 764 -19.99 23.65 -17.94
C GLU A 764 -19.51 22.34 -18.58
N VAL A 765 -18.75 22.44 -19.68
CA VAL A 765 -18.22 21.29 -20.42
C VAL A 765 -16.80 20.99 -19.94
N TYR A 766 -16.56 19.75 -19.53
CA TYR A 766 -15.26 19.27 -19.07
C TYR A 766 -14.72 18.21 -20.02
N ALA A 767 -13.47 18.40 -20.46
CA ALA A 767 -12.70 17.34 -21.11
C ALA A 767 -12.14 16.38 -20.04
N VAL A 768 -12.33 15.08 -20.24
CA VAL A 768 -11.89 14.04 -19.31
C VAL A 768 -11.28 12.85 -20.04
N ASP A 769 -10.23 12.27 -19.45
CA ASP A 769 -9.56 11.07 -19.94
C ASP A 769 -9.90 9.87 -19.05
N VAL A 770 -10.80 9.00 -19.48
CA VAL A 770 -11.24 7.82 -18.72
C VAL A 770 -10.31 6.65 -19.00
N GLU A 771 -9.67 6.12 -17.96
CA GLU A 771 -8.92 4.85 -18.06
C GLU A 771 -9.91 3.71 -18.28
N VAL A 772 -9.69 2.92 -19.33
CA VAL A 772 -10.35 1.65 -19.58
C VAL A 772 -9.30 0.56 -19.45
N TRP A 773 -9.58 -0.44 -18.61
CA TRP A 773 -8.57 -1.43 -18.22
C TRP A 773 -8.01 -2.20 -19.41
N PRO A 774 -6.75 -2.65 -19.32
CA PRO A 774 -6.07 -3.28 -20.45
C PRO A 774 -6.82 -4.53 -20.92
N THR A 775 -6.74 -4.82 -22.22
CA THR A 775 -7.47 -5.94 -22.82
C THR A 775 -6.66 -6.59 -23.94
N ASN A 776 -7.17 -7.72 -24.44
CA ASN A 776 -6.75 -8.35 -25.67
C ASN A 776 -7.96 -8.81 -26.48
N VAL A 777 -8.01 -8.57 -27.79
CA VAL A 777 -8.94 -9.20 -28.72
C VAL A 777 -8.37 -9.18 -30.14
N VAL A 778 -8.61 -10.25 -30.88
CA VAL A 778 -8.39 -10.26 -32.34
C VAL A 778 -9.74 -10.07 -33.02
N VAL A 779 -9.99 -8.84 -33.48
CA VAL A 779 -11.20 -8.46 -34.19
C VAL A 779 -11.14 -9.04 -35.59
N GLU A 780 -12.03 -9.98 -35.89
CA GLU A 780 -12.09 -10.64 -37.18
C GLU A 780 -12.65 -9.71 -38.26
N LYS A 781 -12.32 -9.98 -39.52
CA LYS A 781 -12.94 -9.30 -40.66
C LYS A 781 -14.47 -9.41 -40.58
N GLY A 782 -15.16 -8.27 -40.65
CA GLY A 782 -16.61 -8.17 -40.49
C GLY A 782 -17.06 -7.95 -39.05
N GLY A 783 -16.20 -8.20 -38.06
CA GLY A 783 -16.45 -7.91 -36.66
C GLY A 783 -16.47 -6.41 -36.36
N ARG A 784 -16.99 -6.04 -35.20
CA ARG A 784 -17.15 -4.64 -34.76
C ARG A 784 -16.77 -4.47 -33.31
N VAL A 785 -16.26 -3.29 -32.98
CA VAL A 785 -16.03 -2.86 -31.60
C VAL A 785 -17.12 -1.86 -31.21
N VAL A 786 -17.60 -1.97 -29.98
CA VAL A 786 -18.65 -1.12 -29.42
C VAL A 786 -18.17 -0.49 -28.13
N LEU A 787 -18.29 0.83 -28.02
CA LEU A 787 -18.08 1.58 -26.78
C LEU A 787 -19.43 2.01 -26.20
N GLU A 788 -19.68 1.68 -24.94
CA GLU A 788 -20.83 2.18 -24.18
C GLU A 788 -20.36 3.25 -23.20
N VAL A 789 -21.09 4.37 -23.15
CA VAL A 789 -20.97 5.39 -22.10
C VAL A 789 -22.26 5.35 -21.27
N SER A 790 -22.16 4.90 -20.02
CA SER A 790 -23.31 4.57 -19.17
C SER A 790 -23.34 5.40 -17.88
N SER A 791 -24.54 5.49 -17.30
CA SER A 791 -24.83 6.12 -16.01
C SER A 791 -24.56 5.24 -14.79
N GLY A 792 -24.26 3.97 -15.01
CA GLY A 792 -23.97 2.98 -13.98
C GLY A 792 -23.32 1.73 -14.58
N ASP A 793 -23.03 0.76 -13.71
CA ASP A 793 -22.54 -0.55 -14.14
C ASP A 793 -23.47 -1.20 -15.18
N THR A 794 -22.88 -1.89 -16.13
CA THR A 794 -23.59 -2.63 -17.20
C THR A 794 -23.33 -4.13 -17.06
N GLN A 795 -23.94 -4.94 -17.93
CA GLN A 795 -23.72 -6.40 -18.01
C GLN A 795 -22.21 -6.75 -17.91
N GLY A 796 -21.92 -7.81 -17.16
CA GLY A 796 -20.56 -8.27 -16.87
C GLY A 796 -19.94 -7.69 -15.60
N SER A 797 -20.63 -6.79 -14.86
CA SER A 797 -20.15 -6.32 -13.55
C SER A 797 -20.43 -7.30 -12.41
N GLY A 798 -21.42 -8.20 -12.53
CA GLY A 798 -21.69 -9.24 -11.54
C GLY A 798 -21.88 -8.69 -10.12
N ILE A 799 -21.04 -9.15 -9.18
CA ILE A 799 -21.01 -8.64 -7.79
C ILE A 799 -20.13 -7.41 -7.60
N PHE A 800 -19.36 -7.00 -8.61
CA PHE A 800 -18.41 -5.87 -8.56
C PHE A 800 -19.12 -4.55 -8.92
N LEU A 801 -20.05 -4.15 -8.06
CA LEU A 801 -20.93 -3.00 -8.29
C LEU A 801 -20.43 -1.71 -7.64
N HIS A 802 -20.77 -0.60 -8.27
CA HIS A 802 -20.60 0.78 -7.82
C HIS A 802 -21.98 1.40 -7.62
N ASP A 803 -22.68 0.96 -6.59
CA ASP A 803 -24.09 1.33 -6.34
C ASP A 803 -24.33 1.85 -4.93
N ASP A 804 -23.26 2.24 -4.22
CA ASP A 804 -23.36 2.76 -2.87
C ASP A 804 -24.21 4.05 -2.82
N PRO A 805 -25.30 4.08 -2.03
CA PRO A 805 -26.22 5.21 -2.03
C PRO A 805 -25.67 6.47 -1.35
N VAL A 806 -24.56 6.36 -0.60
CA VAL A 806 -23.88 7.50 0.02
C VAL A 806 -22.86 8.08 -0.97
N ASP A 807 -22.00 7.24 -1.55
CA ASP A 807 -21.00 7.68 -2.54
C ASP A 807 -21.66 8.16 -3.85
N ARG A 808 -22.77 7.55 -4.25
CA ARG A 808 -23.57 7.84 -5.46
C ARG A 808 -24.99 8.31 -5.13
N SER A 809 -25.10 9.26 -4.20
CA SER A 809 -26.39 9.79 -3.76
C SER A 809 -27.15 10.55 -4.85
N ALA A 810 -28.48 10.54 -4.76
CA ALA A 810 -29.36 11.32 -5.64
C ALA A 810 -29.07 12.83 -5.54
N GLU A 811 -28.76 13.33 -4.35
CA GLU A 811 -28.38 14.73 -4.13
C GLU A 811 -27.15 15.14 -4.94
N LYS A 812 -26.18 14.22 -5.07
CA LYS A 812 -24.91 14.48 -5.77
C LYS A 812 -25.04 14.36 -7.29
N LEU A 813 -25.74 13.32 -7.77
CA LEU A 813 -25.65 12.87 -9.17
C LEU A 813 -26.96 12.99 -9.96
N GLN A 814 -28.11 13.20 -9.34
CA GLN A 814 -29.39 13.18 -10.07
C GLN A 814 -29.46 14.31 -11.12
N GLY A 815 -29.97 13.98 -12.30
CA GLY A 815 -30.05 14.90 -13.42
C GLY A 815 -29.84 14.21 -14.76
N PHE A 816 -29.17 14.92 -15.67
CA PHE A 816 -28.76 14.42 -16.97
C PHE A 816 -27.27 14.62 -17.18
N ASN A 817 -26.63 13.60 -17.78
CA ASN A 817 -25.29 13.68 -18.30
C ASN A 817 -25.35 13.94 -19.80
N HIS A 818 -24.37 14.68 -20.31
CA HIS A 818 -24.28 15.05 -21.71
C HIS A 818 -22.91 14.72 -22.28
N LEU A 819 -22.89 14.32 -23.56
CA LEU A 819 -21.69 14.24 -24.38
C LEU A 819 -21.79 15.30 -25.48
N HIS A 820 -20.79 16.19 -25.56
CA HIS A 820 -20.79 17.34 -26.45
C HIS A 820 -19.94 17.11 -27.68
N PHE A 821 -20.45 17.52 -28.84
CA PHE A 821 -19.78 17.44 -30.13
C PHE A 821 -19.72 18.82 -30.77
N GLY A 822 -18.62 19.11 -31.46
CA GLY A 822 -18.45 20.33 -32.23
C GLY A 822 -16.98 20.59 -32.55
N PRO A 823 -16.66 21.71 -33.21
CA PRO A 823 -15.28 22.01 -33.64
C PRO A 823 -14.25 22.13 -32.50
N GLN A 824 -14.71 22.29 -31.25
CA GLN A 824 -13.88 22.40 -30.04
C GLN A 824 -14.00 21.17 -29.12
N PHE A 825 -14.87 20.22 -29.45
CA PHE A 825 -15.19 19.06 -28.61
C PHE A 825 -14.96 17.78 -29.41
N GLU A 826 -13.74 17.28 -29.32
CA GLU A 826 -13.34 16.02 -29.91
C GLU A 826 -13.59 14.89 -28.91
N ASN A 827 -14.24 13.80 -29.31
CA ASN A 827 -14.45 12.65 -28.43
C ASN A 827 -13.88 11.43 -29.14
N TYR A 828 -13.06 10.64 -28.46
CA TYR A 828 -12.49 9.43 -29.03
C TYR A 828 -12.19 8.39 -27.97
N VAL A 829 -12.08 7.13 -28.40
CA VAL A 829 -11.43 6.06 -27.64
C VAL A 829 -10.15 5.66 -28.37
N THR A 830 -9.04 5.65 -27.65
CA THR A 830 -7.73 5.25 -28.18
C THR A 830 -7.56 3.76 -27.97
N LEU A 831 -7.52 3.00 -29.06
CA LEU A 831 -7.36 1.55 -29.03
C LEU A 831 -5.89 1.17 -29.33
N PRO A 832 -5.27 0.26 -28.56
CA PRO A 832 -3.90 -0.20 -28.76
C PRO A 832 -3.84 -1.26 -29.87
N VAL A 833 -3.80 -0.81 -31.13
CA VAL A 833 -3.74 -1.69 -32.29
C VAL A 833 -2.34 -2.30 -32.41
N ILE A 834 -2.23 -3.61 -32.54
CA ILE A 834 -0.95 -4.30 -32.71
C ILE A 834 -0.77 -4.67 -34.20
N PRO A 835 0.17 -4.03 -34.92
CA PRO A 835 0.56 -4.47 -36.24
C PRO A 835 1.14 -5.90 -36.21
N PRO A 836 1.04 -6.64 -37.34
CA PRO A 836 1.79 -7.88 -37.52
C PRO A 836 3.29 -7.65 -37.27
N LYS A 837 4.01 -8.68 -36.80
CA LYS A 837 5.48 -8.61 -36.77
C LYS A 837 5.97 -8.53 -38.21
N GLU A 838 6.86 -7.58 -38.52
CA GLU A 838 7.61 -7.63 -39.77
C GLU A 838 8.44 -8.92 -39.75
N GLU A 839 8.27 -9.76 -40.79
CA GLU A 839 8.98 -11.04 -40.93
C GLU A 839 10.46 -10.87 -41.27
#